data_AF-A0A922SWR6-F1
#
_entry.id   AF-A0A922SWR6-F1
#
_cell.length_a   1.000
_cell.length_b   1.000
_cell.length_c   1.000
_cell.angle_alpha   90.00
_cell.angle_beta   90.00
_cell.angle_gamma   90.00
#
_symmetry.space_group_name_H-M   'P 1'
#
loop_
_entity.id
_entity.type
_entity.pdbx_description
1 polymer ?
#
loop_
_entity_poly.entity_id
_entity_poly.type
_entity_poly.pdbx_seq_one_letter_code
_entity_poly.pdbx_strand_id
1 'polypeptide(L)'
;MEPSTPTSPSPSNIIRLDLTSLTPSPKRYTDRPTKNRSSYSRIFKLNTHTTIKVPKGTPREISSAFYSLKLGHGYFNSYLKRFNKRDCNLYEFVQGGITYVKRAIIARKDFRQGTSHIWKYGLQYIRDSDKKEVYYCHECRVGKSKQELFVINGTSRIRNHLEQKHQIDPQSGIKRKGSVRKSIIDQQKDGAASSIFFWKESVEKFKELLIRWIVYCHIAFFQLENQYFRELLLFLNPALLNHLPKAAKTIRSWVMNAFISKKQQLREDLHHSRSRISISFDLWTSPNPYAILGVVAMWIDTTGMRRVTALGMRRIYGEHTGENLGSVVLELLEEYDISGDQIGYFMLDNASANDTAVEFILKDLCPWMKSKQRRHRRLRCLGHVINLCCQAFLMGRNCEKYLAKLEKHHQRGDYTKVEELWKKFGCLGRLHNLVRYIRLTPQRREEFATIIIGGDLSQFDGLELIQNNSTRWNSWFYSITRALNVRERLELFSARHVPGKGSVGIANFKLDGQHWFELEKIELALKDFYAATLLSEGKKTSLADWFSTLDCLLREISETKDHYHDIHTEDDNNFTWKYLQGCADAAWLKCVEYYNNQQLNWQNRFPEDTDLPPAYYAAQILDPYRKWGWFRQEWVLHGDEEKKRWFENAQLAVKHLWETEYKGRYPVEMLPPPARKERDPDPAFDRQREHKRIRIDAPVSTTDLYEQYISTDRLHNEEAGCNEAIAYWLSRYDSQRDLARFALDMFAISPMSDECERLFSSAKLTIVDRRGRLKADIIEACECLRAWYGKPQAEGNSDIEDSENEDD
;
A
#
# COMPACT_ATOMS: atom_id res chain seq x y z
N MET A 1 -34.57 50.77 12.48
CA MET A 1 -34.73 51.08 11.05
C MET A 1 -35.37 49.88 10.39
N GLU A 2 -36.67 49.97 10.09
CA GLU A 2 -37.33 49.17 9.03
C GLU A 2 -37.00 49.78 7.65
N PRO A 3 -37.41 49.22 6.48
CA PRO A 3 -38.09 47.93 6.18
C PRO A 3 -37.13 47.01 5.34
N SER A 4 -37.48 46.10 4.42
CA SER A 4 -38.74 45.70 3.77
C SER A 4 -38.73 44.27 3.19
N THR A 5 -39.85 43.57 3.33
CA THR A 5 -40.36 42.45 2.49
C THR A 5 -40.95 43.00 1.16
N PRO A 6 -41.47 42.25 0.13
CA PRO A 6 -42.22 40.98 0.27
C PRO A 6 -42.33 39.96 -0.92
N THR A 7 -43.19 38.96 -0.68
CA THR A 7 -44.05 38.18 -1.61
C THR A 7 -43.49 37.08 -2.52
N SER A 8 -44.01 35.87 -2.29
CA SER A 8 -44.26 34.81 -3.27
C SER A 8 -45.53 35.11 -4.10
N PRO A 9 -45.79 34.36 -5.19
CA PRO A 9 -46.85 33.35 -5.07
C PRO A 9 -46.63 32.04 -5.89
N SER A 10 -47.37 31.00 -5.52
CA SER A 10 -47.72 29.80 -6.32
C SER A 10 -49.04 30.09 -7.11
N PRO A 11 -49.75 29.16 -7.82
CA PRO A 11 -49.59 27.70 -7.93
C PRO A 11 -49.85 27.06 -9.32
N SER A 12 -49.78 25.72 -9.34
CA SER A 12 -50.58 24.77 -10.16
C SER A 12 -50.72 24.94 -11.69
N ASN A 13 -50.35 23.88 -12.44
CA ASN A 13 -51.40 23.00 -12.99
C ASN A 13 -50.92 21.61 -13.44
N ILE A 14 -51.85 20.66 -13.34
CA ILE A 14 -51.77 19.25 -13.73
C ILE A 14 -51.96 19.10 -15.24
N ILE A 15 -51.34 18.10 -15.88
CA ILE A 15 -51.95 17.24 -16.92
C ILE A 15 -51.10 15.97 -17.13
N ARG A 16 -51.78 14.82 -17.28
CA ARG A 16 -51.25 13.48 -17.57
C ARG A 16 -51.04 13.26 -19.08
N LEU A 17 -50.62 12.04 -19.43
CA LEU A 17 -50.75 11.32 -20.72
C LEU A 17 -49.44 11.29 -21.56
N ASP A 18 -49.01 10.17 -22.13
CA ASP A 18 -49.58 8.81 -22.04
C ASP A 18 -48.55 7.67 -22.16
N LEU A 19 -48.93 6.48 -21.71
CA LEU A 19 -48.20 5.22 -21.84
C LEU A 19 -48.80 4.38 -22.99
N THR A 20 -48.17 4.41 -24.15
CA THR A 20 -48.32 3.39 -25.21
C THR A 20 -47.08 3.42 -26.12
N SER A 21 -46.55 2.32 -26.65
CA SER A 21 -46.90 0.90 -26.51
C SER A 21 -45.79 0.00 -27.09
N LEU A 22 -45.75 -1.26 -26.67
CA LEU A 22 -45.27 -2.42 -27.43
C LEU A 22 -43.75 -2.56 -27.72
N THR A 23 -43.13 -3.40 -26.90
CA THR A 23 -42.25 -4.51 -27.32
C THR A 23 -42.91 -5.37 -28.44
N PRO A 24 -42.18 -6.18 -29.26
CA PRO A 24 -41.04 -6.98 -28.82
C PRO A 24 -39.87 -7.26 -29.80
N SER A 25 -38.87 -7.91 -29.19
CA SER A 25 -37.83 -8.83 -29.70
C SER A 25 -38.29 -9.90 -30.73
N PRO A 26 -37.48 -10.93 -31.11
CA PRO A 26 -36.03 -11.18 -30.94
C PRO A 26 -35.33 -11.83 -32.17
N LYS A 27 -34.00 -12.10 -32.05
CA LYS A 27 -33.26 -13.21 -32.75
C LYS A 27 -33.16 -13.08 -34.30
N ARG A 28 -32.22 -13.72 -35.00
CA ARG A 28 -31.15 -14.69 -34.68
C ARG A 28 -30.01 -14.43 -35.68
N TYR A 29 -28.75 -14.40 -35.24
CA TYR A 29 -27.61 -14.62 -36.14
C TYR A 29 -27.18 -16.08 -35.98
N THR A 30 -27.14 -16.83 -37.08
CA THR A 30 -26.52 -18.15 -37.14
C THR A 30 -25.40 -18.17 -38.16
N ASP A 31 -24.42 -19.01 -37.83
CA ASP A 31 -23.37 -19.58 -38.68
C ASP A 31 -22.11 -18.79 -39.02
N ARG A 32 -21.06 -19.61 -39.21
CA ARG A 32 -19.62 -19.34 -39.07
C ARG A 32 -18.92 -19.37 -40.44
N PRO A 33 -17.64 -18.97 -40.54
CA PRO A 33 -17.09 -18.45 -41.79
C PRO A 33 -16.32 -19.46 -42.64
N THR A 34 -16.38 -19.30 -43.97
CA THR A 34 -15.37 -19.82 -44.93
C THR A 34 -15.09 -18.79 -46.05
N LYS A 35 -13.99 -18.98 -46.80
CA LYS A 35 -13.18 -17.91 -47.39
C LYS A 35 -13.54 -17.49 -48.84
N ASN A 36 -13.27 -16.21 -49.10
CA ASN A 36 -12.69 -15.58 -50.33
C ASN A 36 -13.54 -14.90 -51.45
N ARG A 37 -13.29 -13.59 -51.56
CA ARG A 37 -13.12 -12.72 -52.76
C ARG A 37 -14.16 -12.76 -53.91
N SER A 38 -15.00 -11.72 -53.97
CA SER A 38 -14.89 -10.56 -54.91
C SER A 38 -16.23 -10.04 -55.50
N SER A 39 -16.20 -8.77 -55.91
CA SER A 39 -17.21 -8.00 -56.67
C SER A 39 -18.43 -7.41 -55.92
N TYR A 40 -18.68 -6.13 -56.20
CA TYR A 40 -19.87 -5.34 -55.88
C TYR A 40 -20.61 -5.06 -57.19
N SER A 41 -21.94 -5.13 -57.23
CA SER A 41 -22.74 -4.17 -58.02
C SER A 41 -24.18 -4.08 -57.53
N ARG A 42 -24.75 -2.87 -57.57
CA ARG A 42 -26.18 -2.57 -57.36
C ARG A 42 -26.78 -2.19 -58.70
N ILE A 43 -28.08 -2.43 -58.88
CA ILE A 43 -28.92 -1.69 -59.83
C ILE A 43 -30.16 -1.20 -59.08
N PHE A 44 -30.49 0.09 -59.23
CA PHE A 44 -31.79 0.68 -58.92
C PHE A 44 -32.24 1.49 -60.14
N LYS A 45 -33.50 1.34 -60.55
CA LYS A 45 -34.14 2.17 -61.60
C LYS A 45 -34.87 3.36 -60.96
N LEU A 46 -34.97 4.44 -61.72
CA LEU A 46 -35.64 5.70 -61.36
C LEU A 46 -36.94 5.83 -62.16
N ASN A 47 -37.96 6.50 -61.61
CA ASN A 47 -39.16 6.88 -62.37
C ASN A 47 -39.79 8.17 -61.79
N THR A 48 -40.37 9.02 -62.65
CA THR A 48 -40.96 10.32 -62.26
C THR A 48 -42.15 10.69 -63.14
N HIS A 49 -43.28 11.15 -62.55
CA HIS A 49 -44.42 11.67 -63.30
C HIS A 49 -44.99 12.96 -62.67
N THR A 50 -44.97 14.07 -63.42
CA THR A 50 -46.00 15.15 -63.50
C THR A 50 -45.52 16.25 -64.45
N THR A 51 -46.40 17.11 -64.96
CA THR A 51 -46.08 18.15 -65.97
C THR A 51 -46.87 19.43 -65.71
N ILE A 52 -46.24 20.61 -65.87
CA ILE A 52 -46.81 21.93 -65.56
C ILE A 52 -47.20 22.66 -66.86
N LYS A 53 -48.31 23.42 -66.83
CA LYS A 53 -48.78 24.34 -67.89
C LYS A 53 -48.63 25.81 -67.46
N VAL A 54 -48.44 26.73 -68.41
CA VAL A 54 -48.30 28.19 -68.18
C VAL A 54 -49.61 28.93 -68.52
N PRO A 55 -50.04 29.96 -67.75
CA PRO A 55 -51.29 30.70 -68.01
C PRO A 55 -51.28 31.58 -69.28
N LYS A 56 -52.48 31.78 -69.87
CA LYS A 56 -52.70 32.74 -70.97
C LYS A 56 -52.51 34.18 -70.47
N GLY A 57 -51.90 35.03 -71.31
CA GLY A 57 -51.54 36.41 -70.98
C GLY A 57 -50.08 36.62 -70.55
N THR A 58 -49.31 35.55 -70.40
CA THR A 58 -47.87 35.64 -70.03
C THR A 58 -47.04 36.23 -71.18
N PRO A 59 -46.22 37.29 -70.95
CA PRO A 59 -45.35 37.88 -71.98
C PRO A 59 -44.39 36.87 -72.62
N ARG A 60 -44.09 37.07 -73.92
CA ARG A 60 -43.34 36.12 -74.76
C ARG A 60 -41.95 35.77 -74.19
N GLU A 61 -41.29 36.74 -73.57
CA GLU A 61 -39.99 36.59 -72.90
C GLU A 61 -40.05 35.70 -71.65
N ILE A 62 -41.09 35.87 -70.81
CA ILE A 62 -41.29 35.06 -69.60
C ILE A 62 -41.70 33.63 -69.96
N SER A 63 -42.52 33.47 -71.01
CA SER A 63 -42.82 32.14 -71.56
C SER A 63 -41.58 31.45 -72.13
N SER A 64 -40.64 32.20 -72.71
CA SER A 64 -39.36 31.65 -73.16
C SER A 64 -38.50 31.17 -71.98
N ALA A 65 -38.43 31.94 -70.88
CA ALA A 65 -37.68 31.56 -69.69
C ALA A 65 -38.20 30.25 -69.04
N PHE A 66 -39.51 30.02 -69.04
CA PHE A 66 -40.10 28.75 -68.56
C PHE A 66 -39.71 27.54 -69.43
N TYR A 67 -39.50 27.71 -70.74
CA TYR A 67 -39.04 26.64 -71.62
C TYR A 67 -37.51 26.45 -71.61
N SER A 68 -36.73 27.51 -71.36
CA SER A 68 -35.28 27.43 -71.14
C SER A 68 -34.89 26.58 -69.92
N LEU A 69 -35.82 26.33 -68.99
CA LEU A 69 -35.62 25.43 -67.85
C LEU A 69 -35.72 23.94 -68.20
N LYS A 70 -36.04 23.55 -69.45
CA LYS A 70 -36.24 22.13 -69.82
C LYS A 70 -35.29 21.55 -70.87
N LEU A 71 -34.57 22.36 -71.67
CA LEU A 71 -33.57 21.88 -72.64
C LEU A 71 -32.42 22.88 -72.79
N GLY A 72 -31.16 22.40 -72.73
CA GLY A 72 -29.98 23.18 -73.15
C GLY A 72 -28.90 23.45 -72.09
N HIS A 73 -28.26 22.39 -71.57
CA HIS A 73 -27.17 22.47 -70.57
C HIS A 73 -25.83 23.09 -71.08
N GLY A 74 -25.84 23.84 -72.19
CA GLY A 74 -24.67 24.41 -72.86
C GLY A 74 -24.42 25.89 -72.53
N TYR A 75 -25.42 26.76 -72.71
CA TYR A 75 -25.20 28.22 -72.63
C TYR A 75 -25.01 28.74 -71.20
N PHE A 76 -25.70 28.16 -70.21
CA PHE A 76 -25.52 28.50 -68.80
C PHE A 76 -24.08 28.22 -68.30
N ASN A 77 -23.45 27.15 -68.80
CA ASN A 77 -22.06 26.80 -68.50
C ASN A 77 -21.05 27.78 -69.13
N SER A 78 -21.33 28.35 -70.31
CA SER A 78 -20.47 29.39 -70.91
C SER A 78 -20.61 30.75 -70.22
N TYR A 79 -21.80 31.08 -69.71
CA TYR A 79 -22.03 32.29 -68.93
C TYR A 79 -21.33 32.23 -67.56
N LEU A 80 -21.47 31.11 -66.84
CA LEU A 80 -20.76 30.86 -65.57
C LEU A 80 -19.23 30.81 -65.74
N LYS A 81 -18.72 30.29 -66.87
CA LYS A 81 -17.27 30.30 -67.19
C LYS A 81 -16.68 31.70 -67.36
N ARG A 82 -17.48 32.73 -67.70
CA ARG A 82 -17.01 34.11 -67.85
C ARG A 82 -17.04 34.92 -66.55
N PHE A 83 -17.97 34.63 -65.64
CA PHE A 83 -18.17 35.44 -64.43
C PHE A 83 -17.57 34.90 -63.13
N ASN A 84 -17.02 33.69 -63.09
CA ASN A 84 -16.27 33.22 -61.91
C ASN A 84 -15.01 32.40 -62.21
N LYS A 85 -14.26 32.81 -63.23
CA LYS A 85 -12.80 32.57 -63.25
C LYS A 85 -12.13 33.47 -62.20
N ARG A 86 -12.12 33.01 -60.95
CA ARG A 86 -11.13 33.38 -59.93
C ARG A 86 -10.55 32.09 -59.35
N ASP A 87 -9.45 31.65 -59.98
CA ASP A 87 -8.50 30.62 -59.56
C ASP A 87 -9.04 29.26 -59.11
N CYS A 88 -9.63 28.54 -60.07
CA CYS A 88 -9.37 27.10 -60.13
C CYS A 88 -7.89 26.88 -60.49
N ASN A 89 -7.26 25.91 -59.80
CA ASN A 89 -5.94 25.31 -60.08
C ASN A 89 -4.71 25.95 -59.40
N LEU A 90 -4.51 25.65 -58.11
CA LEU A 90 -3.17 25.22 -57.69
C LEU A 90 -3.05 23.73 -58.03
N TYR A 91 -2.39 23.44 -59.16
CA TYR A 91 -2.04 22.09 -59.57
C TYR A 91 -1.11 21.44 -58.52
N GLU A 92 -0.21 22.25 -58.00
CA GLU A 92 0.68 21.96 -56.87
C GLU A 92 0.73 23.14 -55.91
N PHE A 93 1.17 22.91 -54.67
CA PHE A 93 1.56 23.95 -53.73
C PHE A 93 2.72 23.47 -52.84
N VAL A 94 3.52 24.40 -52.32
CA VAL A 94 4.62 24.09 -51.40
C VAL A 94 4.26 24.54 -49.99
N GLN A 95 4.47 23.67 -49.00
CA GLN A 95 4.29 24.01 -47.58
C GLN A 95 5.39 23.36 -46.75
N GLY A 96 6.20 24.17 -46.07
CA GLY A 96 7.32 23.69 -45.25
C GLY A 96 8.43 23.03 -46.07
N GLY A 97 8.74 23.55 -47.26
CA GLY A 97 9.74 22.99 -48.17
C GLY A 97 9.31 21.74 -48.94
N ILE A 98 8.09 21.22 -48.73
CA ILE A 98 7.58 20.03 -49.39
C ILE A 98 6.51 20.40 -50.41
N THR A 99 6.62 19.87 -51.63
CA THR A 99 5.62 20.02 -52.71
C THR A 99 4.46 19.03 -52.54
N TYR A 100 3.25 19.48 -52.84
CA TYR A 100 2.01 18.71 -52.81
C TYR A 100 1.28 18.84 -54.14
N VAL A 101 1.06 17.74 -54.86
CA VAL A 101 0.43 17.73 -56.19
C VAL A 101 -0.99 17.19 -56.12
N LYS A 102 -1.96 17.83 -56.78
CA LYS A 102 -3.38 17.45 -56.71
C LYS A 102 -3.61 16.07 -57.34
N ARG A 103 -4.12 15.10 -56.56
CA ARG A 103 -4.21 13.68 -56.95
C ARG A 103 -4.95 13.44 -58.28
N ALA A 104 -5.99 14.25 -58.54
CA ALA A 104 -6.81 14.15 -59.75
C ALA A 104 -6.05 14.40 -61.07
N ILE A 105 -4.83 14.96 -61.02
CA ILE A 105 -3.96 15.16 -62.20
C ILE A 105 -3.16 13.88 -62.50
N ILE A 106 -2.72 13.17 -61.46
CA ILE A 106 -1.82 12.01 -61.55
C ILE A 106 -2.59 10.73 -61.93
N ALA A 107 -3.88 10.65 -61.56
CA ALA A 107 -4.71 9.48 -61.84
C ALA A 107 -5.26 9.46 -63.27
N ARG A 108 -5.00 8.37 -64.02
CA ARG A 108 -5.53 8.16 -65.39
C ARG A 108 -7.07 8.00 -65.37
N LYS A 109 -7.76 8.84 -66.16
CA LYS A 109 -9.19 8.91 -66.58
C LYS A 109 -10.36 8.54 -65.65
N ASP A 110 -10.21 7.74 -64.60
CA ASP A 110 -11.32 7.23 -63.75
C ASP A 110 -11.23 7.62 -62.26
N PHE A 111 -10.56 8.75 -61.94
CA PHE A 111 -10.51 9.24 -60.56
C PHE A 111 -11.88 9.72 -60.05
N ARG A 112 -12.46 8.98 -59.10
CA ARG A 112 -13.66 9.39 -58.36
C ARG A 112 -13.29 9.86 -56.96
N GLN A 113 -13.62 11.10 -56.63
CA GLN A 113 -13.51 11.62 -55.27
C GLN A 113 -14.52 10.88 -54.36
N GLY A 114 -14.18 10.69 -53.08
CA GLY A 114 -15.00 9.90 -52.16
C GLY A 114 -16.40 10.47 -51.94
N THR A 115 -17.33 9.62 -51.50
CA THR A 115 -18.76 9.97 -51.32
C THR A 115 -19.08 10.70 -50.00
N SER A 116 -18.09 10.87 -49.12
CA SER A 116 -18.27 11.55 -47.83
C SER A 116 -18.48 13.06 -47.97
N HIS A 117 -19.35 13.62 -47.12
CA HIS A 117 -19.67 15.06 -47.07
C HIS A 117 -18.45 15.98 -46.90
N ILE A 118 -17.35 15.48 -46.32
CA ILE A 118 -16.09 16.23 -46.17
C ILE A 118 -15.56 16.74 -47.52
N TRP A 119 -15.77 16.00 -48.62
CA TRP A 119 -15.24 16.35 -49.94
C TRP A 119 -15.95 17.55 -50.58
N LYS A 120 -17.05 18.04 -49.99
CA LYS A 120 -17.65 19.34 -50.33
C LYS A 120 -16.75 20.52 -49.91
N TYR A 121 -15.84 20.31 -48.97
CA TYR A 121 -15.03 21.34 -48.31
C TYR A 121 -13.51 21.13 -48.48
N GLY A 122 -13.08 20.26 -49.39
CA GLY A 122 -11.66 19.97 -49.58
C GLY A 122 -11.31 18.95 -50.67
N LEU A 123 -10.01 18.82 -50.94
CA LEU A 123 -9.44 18.02 -52.04
C LEU A 123 -8.38 17.04 -51.56
N GLN A 124 -8.06 16.06 -52.41
CA GLN A 124 -6.94 15.15 -52.22
C GLN A 124 -5.68 15.66 -52.94
N TYR A 125 -4.59 15.78 -52.20
CA TYR A 125 -3.25 16.03 -52.71
C TYR A 125 -2.34 14.85 -52.37
N ILE A 126 -1.31 14.61 -53.18
CA ILE A 126 -0.22 13.68 -52.91
C ILE A 126 0.97 14.50 -52.44
N ARG A 127 1.50 14.18 -51.25
CA ARG A 127 2.74 14.76 -50.73
C ARG A 127 3.93 14.16 -51.48
N ASP A 128 4.79 14.99 -52.06
CA ASP A 128 5.81 14.48 -52.96
C ASP A 128 6.90 13.64 -52.25
N SER A 129 7.23 14.00 -51.02
CA SER A 129 8.31 13.39 -50.22
C SER A 129 8.10 11.93 -49.83
N ASP A 130 6.85 11.48 -49.66
CA ASP A 130 6.52 10.10 -49.27
C ASP A 130 5.30 9.51 -49.99
N LYS A 131 4.86 10.20 -51.05
CA LYS A 131 3.70 9.88 -51.91
C LYS A 131 2.38 9.62 -51.15
N LYS A 132 2.26 10.03 -49.88
CA LYS A 132 1.04 9.87 -49.09
C LYS A 132 -0.05 10.87 -49.50
N GLU A 133 -1.28 10.41 -49.45
CA GLU A 133 -2.46 11.21 -49.78
C GLU A 133 -2.90 12.03 -48.56
N VAL A 134 -3.05 13.34 -48.76
CA VAL A 134 -3.46 14.30 -47.73
C VAL A 134 -4.74 15.04 -48.13
N TYR A 135 -5.56 15.35 -47.13
CA TYR A 135 -6.74 16.19 -47.26
C TYR A 135 -6.33 17.67 -47.17
N TYR A 136 -6.71 18.46 -48.17
CA TYR A 136 -6.56 19.90 -48.21
C TYR A 136 -7.90 20.59 -47.93
N CYS A 137 -7.96 21.46 -46.92
CA CYS A 137 -9.21 22.10 -46.48
C CYS A 137 -9.44 23.44 -47.19
N HIS A 138 -10.53 23.57 -47.95
CA HIS A 138 -10.87 24.84 -48.61
C HIS A 138 -11.25 25.94 -47.62
N GLU A 139 -11.98 25.61 -46.56
CA GLU A 139 -12.41 26.56 -45.54
C GLU A 139 -11.22 27.18 -44.79
N CYS A 140 -10.17 26.39 -44.48
CA CYS A 140 -8.91 26.92 -43.96
C CYS A 140 -8.28 27.96 -44.91
N ARG A 141 -8.29 27.70 -46.23
CA ARG A 141 -7.71 28.63 -47.23
C ARG A 141 -8.52 29.93 -47.31
N VAL A 142 -9.84 29.83 -47.37
CA VAL A 142 -10.76 30.98 -47.45
C VAL A 142 -10.64 31.84 -46.18
N GLY A 143 -10.57 31.21 -45.01
CA GLY A 143 -10.35 31.90 -43.73
C GLY A 143 -8.90 32.32 -43.45
N LYS A 144 -8.01 32.36 -44.46
CA LYS A 144 -6.56 32.67 -44.34
C LYS A 144 -5.82 31.92 -43.20
N SER A 145 -6.33 30.77 -42.79
CA SER A 145 -5.80 29.97 -41.70
C SER A 145 -4.73 28.99 -42.20
N LYS A 146 -3.75 28.68 -41.34
CA LYS A 146 -2.72 27.65 -41.64
C LYS A 146 -3.40 26.32 -42.02
N GLN A 147 -2.98 25.75 -43.15
CA GLN A 147 -3.49 24.47 -43.65
C GLN A 147 -3.02 23.31 -42.78
N GLU A 148 -3.98 22.55 -42.27
CA GLU A 148 -3.77 21.26 -41.60
C GLU A 148 -3.93 20.14 -42.62
N LEU A 149 -2.81 19.53 -43.03
CA LEU A 149 -2.77 18.52 -44.08
C LEU A 149 -2.87 17.12 -43.47
N PHE A 150 -4.09 16.59 -43.36
CA PHE A 150 -4.35 15.29 -42.74
C PHE A 150 -4.07 14.14 -43.72
N VAL A 151 -3.17 13.21 -43.36
CA VAL A 151 -3.01 11.95 -44.11
C VAL A 151 -4.31 11.15 -44.09
N ILE A 152 -4.78 10.70 -45.27
CA ILE A 152 -6.11 10.11 -45.47
C ILE A 152 -6.09 8.62 -45.09
N ASN A 153 -6.05 8.34 -43.79
CA ASN A 153 -6.20 6.99 -43.21
C ASN A 153 -7.64 6.71 -42.73
N GLY A 154 -8.58 7.63 -43.01
CA GLY A 154 -9.96 7.60 -42.52
C GLY A 154 -10.56 9.00 -42.48
N THR A 155 -11.88 9.10 -42.30
CA THR A 155 -12.60 10.37 -42.41
C THR A 155 -12.83 11.10 -41.08
N SER A 156 -12.64 10.43 -39.93
CA SER A 156 -13.00 10.97 -38.61
C SER A 156 -12.17 12.20 -38.20
N ARG A 157 -10.84 12.18 -38.38
CA ARG A 157 -9.99 13.35 -38.09
C ARG A 157 -10.38 14.58 -38.92
N ILE A 158 -10.77 14.37 -40.17
CA ILE A 158 -11.20 15.43 -41.08
C ILE A 158 -12.58 15.99 -40.66
N ARG A 159 -13.53 15.13 -40.25
CA ARG A 159 -14.82 15.59 -39.70
C ARG A 159 -14.63 16.46 -38.46
N ASN A 160 -13.82 16.01 -37.50
CA ASN A 160 -13.58 16.76 -36.27
C ASN A 160 -12.95 18.13 -36.56
N HIS A 161 -12.03 18.22 -37.53
CA HIS A 161 -11.47 19.50 -37.99
C HIS A 161 -12.54 20.43 -38.60
N LEU A 162 -13.41 19.91 -39.49
CA LEU A 162 -14.48 20.70 -40.11
C LEU A 162 -15.53 21.16 -39.08
N GLU A 163 -15.81 20.35 -38.05
CA GLU A 163 -16.68 20.69 -36.94
C GLU A 163 -16.06 21.79 -36.05
N GLN A 164 -14.87 21.52 -35.50
CA GLN A 164 -14.23 22.40 -34.51
C GLN A 164 -13.78 23.74 -35.10
N LYS A 165 -13.21 23.74 -36.32
CA LYS A 165 -12.58 24.92 -36.92
C LYS A 165 -13.52 25.69 -37.86
N HIS A 166 -14.53 25.02 -38.41
CA HIS A 166 -15.40 25.59 -39.46
C HIS A 166 -16.90 25.47 -39.17
N GLN A 167 -17.30 24.90 -38.03
CA GLN A 167 -18.70 24.76 -37.58
C GLN A 167 -19.58 24.01 -38.59
N ILE A 168 -18.97 23.03 -39.27
CA ILE A 168 -19.65 22.13 -40.19
C ILE A 168 -20.02 20.86 -39.44
N ASP A 169 -21.32 20.61 -39.35
CA ASP A 169 -21.88 19.48 -38.61
C ASP A 169 -21.39 18.13 -39.17
N PRO A 170 -20.86 17.22 -38.34
CA PRO A 170 -20.17 16.01 -38.83
C PRO A 170 -21.12 14.93 -39.36
N GLN A 171 -22.43 15.02 -39.12
CA GLN A 171 -23.43 14.06 -39.61
C GLN A 171 -24.11 14.57 -40.88
N SER A 172 -24.58 15.81 -40.88
CA SER A 172 -25.30 16.43 -42.01
C SER A 172 -24.38 17.10 -43.04
N GLY A 173 -23.15 17.48 -42.65
CA GLY A 173 -22.21 18.19 -43.52
C GLY A 173 -22.64 19.61 -43.87
N ILE A 174 -23.54 20.23 -43.09
CA ILE A 174 -24.03 21.59 -43.29
C ILE A 174 -23.26 22.56 -42.39
N LYS A 175 -22.79 23.68 -42.98
CA LYS A 175 -22.13 24.76 -42.26
C LYS A 175 -23.16 25.59 -41.49
N ARG A 176 -23.07 25.62 -40.16
CA ARG A 176 -24.00 26.38 -39.31
C ARG A 176 -23.76 27.89 -39.52
N LYS A 177 -24.78 28.64 -39.96
CA LYS A 177 -24.70 30.12 -40.04
C LYS A 177 -24.84 30.67 -38.62
N GLY A 178 -23.78 31.28 -38.11
CA GLY A 178 -23.67 31.59 -36.69
C GLY A 178 -24.50 32.81 -36.25
N SER A 179 -25.12 32.67 -35.07
CA SER A 179 -24.97 33.64 -33.98
C SER A 179 -25.51 33.00 -32.70
N VAL A 180 -24.62 32.62 -31.79
CA VAL A 180 -24.97 32.29 -30.40
C VAL A 180 -23.97 33.04 -29.53
N ARG A 181 -24.47 33.90 -28.63
CA ARG A 181 -23.64 34.50 -27.58
C ARG A 181 -22.97 33.36 -26.82
N LYS A 182 -21.62 33.35 -26.78
CA LYS A 182 -20.88 32.42 -25.92
C LYS A 182 -21.43 32.55 -24.50
N SER A 183 -21.68 31.41 -23.84
CA SER A 183 -22.07 31.45 -22.43
C SER A 183 -20.91 32.00 -21.59
N ILE A 184 -21.20 32.52 -20.39
CA ILE A 184 -20.16 32.96 -19.44
C ILE A 184 -19.19 31.80 -19.16
N ILE A 185 -19.69 30.57 -19.11
CA ILE A 185 -18.90 29.33 -18.97
C ILE A 185 -17.94 29.12 -20.15
N ASP A 186 -18.34 29.44 -21.38
CA ASP A 186 -17.47 29.31 -22.55
C ASP A 186 -16.44 30.44 -22.67
N GLN A 187 -16.75 31.64 -22.17
CA GLN A 187 -15.76 32.71 -21.99
C GLN A 187 -14.74 32.36 -20.90
N GLN A 188 -15.17 31.72 -19.80
CA GLN A 188 -14.28 31.21 -18.76
C GLN A 188 -13.39 30.05 -19.27
N LYS A 189 -13.90 29.17 -20.14
CA LYS A 189 -13.08 28.13 -20.80
C LYS A 189 -11.97 28.73 -21.68
N ASP A 190 -12.27 29.78 -22.44
CA ASP A 190 -11.25 30.46 -23.26
C ASP A 190 -10.22 31.18 -22.37
N GLY A 191 -10.65 31.79 -21.25
CA GLY A 191 -9.74 32.37 -20.26
C GLY A 191 -8.80 31.34 -19.62
N ALA A 192 -9.31 30.14 -19.32
CA ALA A 192 -8.51 29.00 -18.84
C ALA A 192 -7.63 28.36 -19.93
N ALA A 193 -7.87 28.63 -21.22
CA ALA A 193 -6.98 28.19 -22.30
C ALA A 193 -5.69 29.05 -22.37
N SER A 194 -5.76 30.33 -21.98
CA SER A 194 -4.58 31.20 -21.86
C SER A 194 -3.58 30.74 -20.80
N SER A 195 -4.00 29.92 -19.81
CA SER A 195 -3.11 29.44 -18.74
C SER A 195 -2.44 28.09 -19.03
N ILE A 196 -2.63 27.47 -20.19
CA ILE A 196 -2.14 26.10 -20.49
C ILE A 196 -0.63 25.87 -20.19
N PHE A 197 0.21 26.91 -20.28
CA PHE A 197 1.63 26.81 -19.96
C PHE A 197 1.94 26.77 -18.45
N PHE A 198 1.06 27.33 -17.61
CA PHE A 198 1.18 27.36 -16.15
C PHE A 198 0.70 26.07 -15.46
N TRP A 199 0.00 25.18 -16.17
CA TRP A 199 -0.76 24.08 -15.56
C TRP A 199 -0.23 22.67 -15.81
N LYS A 200 0.88 22.47 -16.56
CA LYS A 200 1.44 21.12 -16.74
C LYS A 200 1.89 20.52 -15.40
N GLU A 201 2.60 21.31 -14.60
CA GLU A 201 3.09 20.94 -13.27
C GLU A 201 1.93 20.76 -12.29
N SER A 202 0.94 21.66 -12.31
CA SER A 202 -0.30 21.54 -11.53
C SER A 202 -1.11 20.28 -11.87
N VAL A 203 -1.12 19.84 -13.14
CA VAL A 203 -1.82 18.62 -13.57
C VAL A 203 -1.10 17.35 -13.13
N GLU A 204 0.23 17.29 -13.20
CA GLU A 204 0.96 16.13 -12.65
C GLU A 204 0.86 16.10 -11.12
N LYS A 205 0.91 17.24 -10.43
CA LYS A 205 0.68 17.29 -8.98
C LYS A 205 -0.75 16.90 -8.60
N PHE A 206 -1.76 17.31 -9.38
CA PHE A 206 -3.13 16.84 -9.20
C PHE A 206 -3.25 15.31 -9.34
N LYS A 207 -2.58 14.70 -10.34
CA LYS A 207 -2.57 13.23 -10.47
C LYS A 207 -1.90 12.56 -9.29
N GLU A 208 -0.76 13.07 -8.83
CA GLU A 208 -0.05 12.55 -7.65
C GLU A 208 -0.96 12.58 -6.42
N LEU A 209 -1.55 13.73 -6.10
CA LEU A 209 -2.47 13.89 -4.98
C LEU A 209 -3.72 12.99 -5.11
N LEU A 210 -4.26 12.85 -6.31
CA LEU A 210 -5.39 11.95 -6.58
C LEU A 210 -5.01 10.48 -6.38
N ILE A 211 -3.82 10.05 -6.81
CA ILE A 211 -3.31 8.70 -6.56
C ILE A 211 -3.09 8.49 -5.06
N ARG A 212 -2.47 9.45 -4.35
CA ARG A 212 -2.29 9.41 -2.88
C ARG A 212 -3.62 9.21 -2.17
N TRP A 213 -4.63 10.02 -2.48
CA TRP A 213 -5.99 9.86 -1.93
C TRP A 213 -6.59 8.48 -2.26
N ILE A 214 -6.44 8.00 -3.50
CA ILE A 214 -6.98 6.70 -3.92
C ILE A 214 -6.36 5.54 -3.13
N VAL A 215 -5.03 5.51 -2.99
CA VAL A 215 -4.35 4.40 -2.31
C VAL A 215 -4.48 4.49 -0.79
N TYR A 216 -4.39 5.70 -0.22
CA TYR A 216 -4.41 5.90 1.23
C TYR A 216 -5.81 5.77 1.83
N CYS A 217 -6.83 6.34 1.19
CA CYS A 217 -8.23 6.23 1.64
C CYS A 217 -8.95 5.01 1.04
N HIS A 218 -8.23 4.08 0.42
CA HIS A 218 -8.78 2.85 -0.15
C HIS A 218 -9.99 3.13 -1.08
N ILE A 219 -9.82 4.00 -2.08
CA ILE A 219 -10.92 4.38 -2.98
C ILE A 219 -11.05 3.39 -4.14
N ALA A 220 -12.25 2.83 -4.33
CA ALA A 220 -12.52 1.96 -5.48
C ALA A 220 -12.50 2.78 -6.78
N PHE A 221 -11.73 2.35 -7.79
CA PHE A 221 -11.45 3.16 -8.99
C PHE A 221 -12.68 3.62 -9.79
N PHE A 222 -13.82 2.91 -9.68
CA PHE A 222 -15.07 3.33 -10.32
C PHE A 222 -15.69 4.57 -9.66
N GLN A 223 -15.29 4.95 -8.43
CA GLN A 223 -15.78 6.17 -7.79
C GLN A 223 -15.34 7.43 -8.53
N LEU A 224 -14.28 7.37 -9.34
CA LEU A 224 -13.91 8.49 -10.22
C LEU A 224 -14.80 8.56 -11.48
N GLU A 225 -15.61 7.54 -11.76
CA GLU A 225 -16.69 7.58 -12.76
C GLU A 225 -18.01 8.10 -12.16
N ASN A 226 -18.13 8.16 -10.82
CA ASN A 226 -19.33 8.63 -10.11
C ASN A 226 -19.67 10.08 -10.49
N GLN A 227 -20.93 10.31 -10.87
CA GLN A 227 -21.38 11.62 -11.34
C GLN A 227 -21.34 12.68 -10.22
N TYR A 228 -21.74 12.35 -8.99
CA TYR A 228 -21.72 13.30 -7.87
C TYR A 228 -20.31 13.76 -7.51
N PHE A 229 -19.32 12.84 -7.56
CA PHE A 229 -17.90 13.19 -7.40
C PHE A 229 -17.41 14.14 -8.50
N ARG A 230 -17.85 13.91 -9.75
CA ARG A 230 -17.55 14.79 -10.88
C ARG A 230 -18.21 16.15 -10.77
N GLU A 231 -19.44 16.22 -10.24
CA GLU A 231 -20.17 17.47 -9.98
C GLU A 231 -19.51 18.29 -8.86
N LEU A 232 -18.99 17.65 -7.81
CA LEU A 232 -18.18 18.32 -6.79
C LEU A 232 -16.88 18.92 -7.36
N LEU A 233 -16.12 18.15 -8.14
CA LEU A 233 -14.89 18.66 -8.77
C LEU A 233 -15.17 19.71 -9.85
N LEU A 234 -16.30 19.62 -10.55
CA LEU A 234 -16.82 20.65 -11.46
C LEU A 234 -17.08 21.98 -10.74
N PHE A 235 -17.73 21.92 -9.56
CA PHE A 235 -18.02 23.11 -8.75
C PHE A 235 -16.74 23.80 -8.29
N LEU A 236 -15.74 23.03 -7.85
CA LEU A 236 -14.43 23.57 -7.45
C LEU A 236 -13.65 24.16 -8.62
N ASN A 237 -13.57 23.46 -9.76
CA ASN A 237 -12.93 23.97 -10.97
C ASN A 237 -13.40 23.19 -12.24
N PRO A 238 -14.17 23.82 -13.14
CA PRO A 238 -14.65 23.18 -14.36
C PRO A 238 -13.56 22.63 -15.29
N ALA A 239 -12.33 23.15 -15.23
CA ALA A 239 -11.22 22.66 -16.04
C ALA A 239 -10.78 21.23 -15.66
N LEU A 240 -11.00 20.81 -14.41
CA LEU A 240 -10.59 19.48 -13.92
C LEU A 240 -11.25 18.32 -14.69
N LEU A 241 -12.45 18.50 -15.27
CA LEU A 241 -13.08 17.48 -16.12
C LEU A 241 -12.25 17.06 -17.34
N ASN A 242 -11.40 17.95 -17.86
CA ASN A 242 -10.55 17.64 -19.00
C ASN A 242 -9.35 16.75 -18.61
N HIS A 243 -9.00 16.77 -17.32
CA HIS A 243 -7.87 16.02 -16.75
C HIS A 243 -8.32 14.77 -15.99
N LEU A 244 -9.56 14.75 -15.47
CA LEU A 244 -10.15 13.58 -14.82
C LEU A 244 -10.29 12.41 -15.81
N PRO A 245 -9.77 11.22 -15.48
CA PRO A 245 -9.87 10.06 -16.35
C PRO A 245 -11.33 9.63 -16.51
N LYS A 246 -11.72 9.25 -17.72
CA LYS A 246 -13.10 8.86 -18.05
C LYS A 246 -13.40 7.36 -17.85
N ALA A 247 -12.42 6.60 -17.37
CA ALA A 247 -12.53 5.17 -17.11
C ALA A 247 -11.54 4.71 -16.03
N ALA A 248 -11.97 3.77 -15.18
CA ALA A 248 -11.17 3.15 -14.12
C ALA A 248 -9.91 2.44 -14.65
N LYS A 249 -9.92 2.00 -15.92
CA LYS A 249 -8.72 1.45 -16.59
C LYS A 249 -7.58 2.49 -16.70
N THR A 250 -7.91 3.77 -16.87
CA THR A 250 -6.91 4.84 -16.89
C THR A 250 -6.35 5.10 -15.49
N ILE A 251 -7.19 5.07 -14.44
CA ILE A 251 -6.74 5.15 -13.04
C ILE A 251 -5.80 4.00 -12.70
N ARG A 252 -6.15 2.76 -13.07
CA ARG A 252 -5.24 1.61 -12.91
C ARG A 252 -3.89 1.87 -13.57
N SER A 253 -3.86 2.41 -14.79
CA SER A 253 -2.61 2.74 -15.46
C SER A 253 -1.81 3.82 -14.74
N TRP A 254 -2.47 4.82 -14.15
CA TRP A 254 -1.81 5.85 -13.36
C TRP A 254 -1.19 5.29 -12.08
N VAL A 255 -1.93 4.46 -11.34
CA VAL A 255 -1.44 3.77 -10.14
C VAL A 255 -0.26 2.85 -10.47
N MET A 256 -0.35 2.01 -11.51
CA MET A 256 0.77 1.15 -11.91
C MET A 256 2.01 1.95 -12.35
N ASN A 257 1.83 3.06 -13.08
CA ASN A 257 2.97 3.89 -13.49
C ASN A 257 3.62 4.59 -12.28
N ALA A 258 2.83 5.07 -11.32
CA ALA A 258 3.35 5.64 -10.08
C ALA A 258 4.08 4.58 -9.25
N PHE A 259 3.54 3.35 -9.16
CA PHE A 259 4.18 2.21 -8.49
C PHE A 259 5.53 1.88 -9.12
N ILE A 260 5.61 1.73 -10.44
CA ILE A 260 6.89 1.46 -11.14
C ILE A 260 7.89 2.61 -10.89
N SER A 261 7.45 3.87 -10.98
CA SER A 261 8.32 5.03 -10.75
C SER A 261 8.81 5.14 -9.31
N LYS A 262 7.96 4.80 -8.32
CA LYS A 262 8.33 4.82 -6.90
C LYS A 262 9.15 3.59 -6.49
N LYS A 263 8.92 2.43 -7.12
CA LYS A 263 9.75 1.24 -6.97
C LYS A 263 11.19 1.51 -7.39
N GLN A 264 11.39 2.21 -8.51
CA GLN A 264 12.73 2.61 -8.96
C GLN A 264 13.41 3.56 -7.96
N GLN A 265 12.68 4.53 -7.41
CA GLN A 265 13.21 5.41 -6.35
C GLN A 265 13.60 4.62 -5.10
N LEU A 266 12.72 3.72 -4.63
CA LEU A 266 13.01 2.88 -3.47
C LEU A 266 14.23 1.95 -3.70
N ARG A 267 14.38 1.39 -4.91
CA ARG A 267 15.59 0.64 -5.30
C ARG A 267 16.86 1.51 -5.18
N GLU A 268 16.80 2.76 -5.63
CA GLU A 268 17.92 3.71 -5.50
C GLU A 268 18.19 4.06 -4.02
N ASP A 269 17.15 4.31 -3.22
CA ASP A 269 17.27 4.59 -1.78
C ASP A 269 17.89 3.40 -1.00
N LEU A 270 17.50 2.18 -1.34
CA LEU A 270 18.03 0.93 -0.79
C LEU A 270 19.49 0.70 -1.21
N HIS A 271 19.87 1.02 -2.44
CA HIS A 271 21.26 0.89 -2.90
C HIS A 271 22.21 1.85 -2.16
N HIS A 272 21.73 3.02 -1.72
CA HIS A 272 22.53 4.01 -0.99
C HIS A 272 22.42 3.89 0.55
N SER A 273 21.86 2.81 1.08
CA SER A 273 21.68 2.60 2.52
C SER A 273 23.01 2.63 3.29
N ARG A 274 22.99 3.22 4.49
CA ARG A 274 24.15 3.25 5.41
C ARG A 274 24.36 1.91 6.11
N SER A 275 23.28 1.17 6.33
CA SER A 275 23.27 -0.22 6.82
C SER A 275 23.01 -1.21 5.68
N ARG A 276 23.11 -2.50 5.97
CA ARG A 276 22.41 -3.58 5.27
C ARG A 276 20.89 -3.46 5.40
N ILE A 277 20.18 -4.16 4.53
CA ILE A 277 18.72 -4.19 4.42
C ILE A 277 18.22 -5.48 5.08
N SER A 278 17.62 -5.36 6.25
CA SER A 278 16.97 -6.47 6.94
C SER A 278 15.53 -6.63 6.44
N ILE A 279 15.01 -7.85 6.46
CA ILE A 279 13.72 -8.21 5.85
C ILE A 279 12.77 -8.81 6.90
N SER A 280 11.50 -8.47 6.81
CA SER A 280 10.40 -9.22 7.43
C SER A 280 9.45 -9.68 6.34
N PHE A 281 8.90 -10.88 6.49
CA PHE A 281 7.79 -11.35 5.68
C PHE A 281 6.84 -12.19 6.52
N ASP A 282 5.57 -12.19 6.16
CA ASP A 282 4.53 -12.98 6.82
C ASP A 282 3.44 -13.37 5.80
N LEU A 283 2.73 -14.47 6.06
CA LEU A 283 1.77 -15.07 5.15
C LEU A 283 0.34 -14.93 5.67
N TRP A 284 -0.42 -14.06 5.04
CA TRP A 284 -1.80 -13.77 5.41
C TRP A 284 -2.81 -14.43 4.46
N THR A 285 -3.91 -14.95 5.01
CA THR A 285 -5.07 -15.37 4.21
C THR A 285 -6.09 -14.23 4.15
N SER A 286 -6.23 -13.68 2.95
CA SER A 286 -7.10 -12.53 2.65
C SER A 286 -8.60 -12.90 2.61
N PRO A 287 -9.52 -11.90 2.69
CA PRO A 287 -10.97 -12.13 2.69
C PRO A 287 -11.55 -12.82 1.45
N ASN A 288 -10.83 -12.84 0.32
CA ASN A 288 -11.20 -13.53 -0.91
C ASN A 288 -10.40 -14.85 -1.10
N PRO A 289 -10.28 -15.65 -0.03
CA PRO A 289 -9.32 -16.75 0.18
C PRO A 289 -8.04 -16.81 -0.64
N TYR A 290 -7.29 -15.71 -0.79
CA TYR A 290 -5.93 -15.77 -1.36
C TYR A 290 -4.88 -15.74 -0.26
N ALA A 291 -3.89 -16.63 -0.37
CA ALA A 291 -2.65 -16.56 0.38
C ALA A 291 -1.77 -15.42 -0.17
N ILE A 292 -1.41 -14.48 0.70
CA ILE A 292 -0.69 -13.26 0.35
C ILE A 292 0.51 -13.11 1.30
N LEU A 293 1.70 -13.11 0.72
CA LEU A 293 2.96 -12.85 1.40
C LEU A 293 3.23 -11.35 1.37
N GLY A 294 3.21 -10.70 2.53
CA GLY A 294 3.73 -9.34 2.70
C GLY A 294 5.24 -9.40 2.90
N VAL A 295 6.00 -8.53 2.24
CA VAL A 295 7.46 -8.42 2.43
C VAL A 295 7.81 -6.96 2.71
N VAL A 296 8.56 -6.75 3.79
CA VAL A 296 8.95 -5.45 4.37
C VAL A 296 10.46 -5.39 4.47
N ALA A 297 11.05 -4.26 4.10
CA ALA A 297 12.46 -3.95 4.29
C ALA A 297 12.67 -2.97 5.44
N MET A 298 13.77 -3.14 6.16
CA MET A 298 14.22 -2.31 7.28
C MET A 298 15.68 -1.92 7.05
N TRP A 299 16.01 -0.63 7.04
CA TRP A 299 17.37 -0.12 6.81
C TRP A 299 17.57 1.26 7.44
N ILE A 300 18.83 1.72 7.51
CA ILE A 300 19.17 3.11 7.81
C ILE A 300 19.56 3.80 6.50
N ASP A 301 18.89 4.91 6.19
CA ASP A 301 19.08 5.64 4.93
C ASP A 301 20.33 6.54 4.94
N THR A 302 20.57 7.25 3.83
CA THR A 302 21.69 8.19 3.67
C THR A 302 21.70 9.34 4.69
N THR A 303 20.53 9.71 5.22
CA THR A 303 20.35 10.77 6.23
C THR A 303 20.56 10.28 7.65
N GLY A 304 20.67 8.96 7.84
CA GLY A 304 20.81 8.35 9.16
C GLY A 304 19.49 7.98 9.83
N MET A 305 18.36 8.14 9.14
CA MET A 305 17.06 7.76 9.69
C MET A 305 16.76 6.29 9.43
N ARG A 306 16.19 5.61 10.44
CA ARG A 306 15.67 4.26 10.27
C ARG A 306 14.41 4.30 9.40
N ARG A 307 14.38 3.46 8.37
CA ARG A 307 13.29 3.30 7.43
C ARG A 307 12.75 1.89 7.53
N VAL A 308 11.43 1.77 7.48
CA VAL A 308 10.73 0.50 7.34
C VAL A 308 9.64 0.69 6.30
N THR A 309 9.56 -0.18 5.30
CA THR A 309 8.50 -0.09 4.27
C THR A 309 8.27 -1.39 3.51
N ALA A 310 7.10 -1.55 2.92
CA ALA A 310 6.75 -2.71 2.12
C ALA A 310 7.54 -2.74 0.78
N LEU A 311 8.28 -3.81 0.52
CA LEU A 311 8.86 -4.11 -0.79
C LEU A 311 7.79 -4.65 -1.75
N GLY A 312 6.84 -5.44 -1.24
CA GLY A 312 5.84 -6.12 -2.07
C GLY A 312 4.76 -6.83 -1.26
N MET A 313 3.70 -7.19 -1.96
CA MET A 313 2.57 -7.97 -1.45
C MET A 313 2.20 -9.02 -2.50
N ARG A 314 2.88 -10.17 -2.45
CA ARG A 314 2.83 -11.21 -3.49
C ARG A 314 1.80 -12.27 -3.16
N ARG A 315 1.01 -12.68 -4.15
CA ARG A 315 0.11 -13.83 -3.99
C ARG A 315 0.90 -15.13 -4.12
N ILE A 316 0.79 -16.00 -3.13
CA ILE A 316 1.37 -17.34 -3.15
C ILE A 316 0.42 -18.30 -3.88
N TYR A 317 1.01 -19.24 -4.62
CA TYR A 317 0.33 -20.31 -5.34
C TYR A 317 0.98 -21.66 -5.00
N GLY A 318 0.20 -22.73 -4.99
CA GLY A 318 0.69 -24.06 -4.62
C GLY A 318 0.79 -24.24 -3.09
N GLU A 319 1.67 -25.14 -2.67
CA GLU A 319 1.87 -25.46 -1.25
C GLU A 319 2.65 -24.35 -0.53
N HIS A 320 2.33 -24.08 0.74
CA HIS A 320 3.00 -23.06 1.54
C HIS A 320 4.30 -23.60 2.17
N THR A 321 5.16 -24.23 1.36
CA THR A 321 6.48 -24.72 1.81
C THR A 321 7.46 -23.56 2.00
N GLY A 322 8.47 -23.76 2.83
CA GLY A 322 9.50 -22.74 3.07
C GLY A 322 10.26 -22.37 1.78
N GLU A 323 10.49 -23.34 0.90
CA GLU A 323 11.13 -23.13 -0.40
C GLU A 323 10.28 -22.25 -1.33
N ASN A 324 8.96 -22.43 -1.38
CA ASN A 324 8.06 -21.63 -2.22
C ASN A 324 7.90 -20.20 -1.67
N LEU A 325 7.89 -20.02 -0.35
CA LEU A 325 7.97 -18.69 0.25
C LEU A 325 9.33 -18.05 -0.04
N GLY A 326 10.42 -18.81 0.12
CA GLY A 326 11.79 -18.38 -0.15
C GLY A 326 12.02 -17.93 -1.59
N SER A 327 11.50 -18.65 -2.58
CA SER A 327 11.62 -18.27 -3.99
C SER A 327 10.88 -16.97 -4.32
N VAL A 328 9.67 -16.75 -3.77
CA VAL A 328 8.92 -15.51 -4.01
C VAL A 328 9.58 -14.30 -3.32
N VAL A 329 10.22 -14.50 -2.15
CA VAL A 329 11.03 -13.45 -1.53
C VAL A 329 12.29 -13.18 -2.36
N LEU A 330 12.99 -14.22 -2.83
CA LEU A 330 14.20 -14.09 -3.65
C LEU A 330 13.92 -13.32 -4.96
N GLU A 331 12.89 -13.71 -5.72
CA GLU A 331 12.41 -12.97 -6.90
C GLU A 331 12.15 -11.49 -6.59
N LEU A 332 11.55 -11.19 -5.44
CA LEU A 332 11.28 -9.82 -5.03
C LEU A 332 12.58 -9.06 -4.68
N LEU A 333 13.53 -9.69 -4.00
CA LEU A 333 14.85 -9.10 -3.68
C LEU A 333 15.64 -8.81 -4.97
N GLU A 334 15.60 -9.71 -5.96
CA GLU A 334 16.16 -9.50 -7.31
C GLU A 334 15.51 -8.31 -8.02
N GLU A 335 14.18 -8.12 -7.93
CA GLU A 335 13.49 -6.96 -8.51
C GLU A 335 13.87 -5.61 -7.87
N TYR A 336 14.55 -5.61 -6.72
CA TYR A 336 15.15 -4.43 -6.07
C TYR A 336 16.68 -4.43 -6.13
N ASP A 337 17.29 -5.42 -6.79
CA ASP A 337 18.73 -5.65 -6.91
C ASP A 337 19.46 -5.68 -5.54
N ILE A 338 18.81 -6.29 -4.54
CA ILE A 338 19.38 -6.48 -3.20
C ILE A 338 20.34 -7.68 -3.23
N SER A 339 21.64 -7.38 -3.24
CA SER A 339 22.71 -8.37 -3.29
C SER A 339 23.04 -8.99 -1.92
N GLY A 340 23.80 -10.09 -1.93
CA GLY A 340 24.25 -10.78 -0.71
C GLY A 340 25.18 -9.97 0.22
N ASP A 341 25.81 -8.90 -0.27
CA ASP A 341 26.56 -7.98 0.60
C ASP A 341 25.64 -6.96 1.29
N GLN A 342 24.47 -6.68 0.69
CA GLN A 342 23.46 -5.76 1.20
C GLN A 342 22.42 -6.45 2.09
N ILE A 343 22.18 -7.75 1.95
CA ILE A 343 21.15 -8.46 2.73
C ILE A 343 21.55 -8.59 4.22
N GLY A 344 20.67 -8.11 5.09
CA GLY A 344 20.83 -8.07 6.54
C GLY A 344 20.27 -9.32 7.22
N TYR A 345 19.38 -9.11 8.17
CA TYR A 345 18.75 -10.17 8.97
C TYR A 345 17.29 -10.34 8.58
N PHE A 346 16.73 -11.51 8.88
CA PHE A 346 15.33 -11.84 8.65
C PHE A 346 14.58 -11.86 9.97
N MET A 347 13.79 -10.83 10.27
CA MET A 347 12.98 -10.75 11.49
C MET A 347 11.59 -11.35 11.22
N LEU A 348 11.34 -12.57 11.72
CA LEU A 348 10.20 -13.39 11.32
C LEU A 348 9.52 -14.05 12.52
N ASP A 349 8.29 -14.52 12.34
CA ASP A 349 7.57 -15.30 13.34
C ASP A 349 8.21 -16.70 13.56
N ASN A 350 7.73 -17.44 14.57
CA ASN A 350 8.31 -18.75 14.94
C ASN A 350 7.87 -19.92 14.03
N ALA A 351 7.25 -19.67 12.86
CA ALA A 351 6.90 -20.73 11.93
C ALA A 351 8.15 -21.45 11.39
N SER A 352 8.15 -22.79 11.43
CA SER A 352 9.29 -23.60 10.97
C SER A 352 9.57 -23.47 9.47
N ALA A 353 8.58 -23.11 8.66
CA ALA A 353 8.76 -22.86 7.24
C ALA A 353 9.78 -21.73 6.98
N ASN A 354 9.89 -20.78 7.92
CA ASN A 354 10.81 -19.65 7.82
C ASN A 354 12.28 -20.06 7.99
N ASP A 355 12.58 -21.14 8.72
CA ASP A 355 13.94 -21.72 8.78
C ASP A 355 14.41 -22.10 7.36
N THR A 356 13.55 -22.84 6.65
CA THR A 356 13.78 -23.32 5.29
C THR A 356 13.79 -22.18 4.27
N ALA A 357 12.89 -21.21 4.40
CA ALA A 357 12.82 -20.06 3.50
C ALA A 357 14.10 -19.20 3.56
N VAL A 358 14.60 -18.89 4.75
CA VAL A 358 15.84 -18.10 4.90
C VAL A 358 17.07 -18.88 4.44
N GLU A 359 17.15 -20.18 4.73
CA GLU A 359 18.22 -21.05 4.21
C GLU A 359 18.18 -21.18 2.68
N PHE A 360 16.98 -21.14 2.05
CA PHE A 360 16.84 -21.10 0.59
C PHE A 360 17.37 -19.78 0.01
N ILE A 361 16.88 -18.64 0.51
CA ILE A 361 17.27 -17.29 0.03
C ILE A 361 18.78 -17.08 0.20
N LEU A 362 19.33 -17.37 1.37
CA LEU A 362 20.74 -17.10 1.67
C LEU A 362 21.71 -18.14 1.08
N LYS A 363 21.25 -19.31 0.63
CA LYS A 363 22.07 -20.20 -0.20
C LYS A 363 22.40 -19.59 -1.55
N ASP A 364 21.46 -18.86 -2.12
CA ASP A 364 21.59 -18.22 -3.42
C ASP A 364 22.34 -16.88 -3.30
N LEU A 365 21.88 -15.99 -2.42
CA LEU A 365 22.50 -14.67 -2.23
C LEU A 365 23.85 -14.71 -1.51
N CYS A 366 24.05 -15.63 -0.56
CA CYS A 366 25.23 -15.68 0.32
C CYS A 366 25.90 -17.08 0.35
N PRO A 367 26.30 -17.66 -0.79
CA PRO A 367 26.84 -19.02 -0.85
C PRO A 367 28.15 -19.23 -0.07
N TRP A 368 28.87 -18.14 0.25
CA TRP A 368 30.07 -18.16 1.09
C TRP A 368 29.79 -18.35 2.59
N MET A 369 28.56 -18.12 3.06
CA MET A 369 28.19 -18.32 4.47
C MET A 369 28.06 -19.81 4.78
N LYS A 370 28.51 -20.23 5.97
CA LYS A 370 28.23 -21.58 6.49
C LYS A 370 26.74 -21.69 6.87
N SER A 371 26.17 -22.89 6.86
CA SER A 371 24.75 -23.09 7.20
C SER A 371 24.37 -22.57 8.60
N LYS A 372 25.28 -22.63 9.58
CA LYS A 372 25.08 -22.02 10.92
C LYS A 372 24.95 -20.48 10.84
N GLN A 373 25.79 -19.82 10.05
CA GLN A 373 25.68 -18.37 9.83
C GLN A 373 24.37 -17.99 9.14
N ARG A 374 23.94 -18.73 8.11
CA ARG A 374 22.65 -18.49 7.44
C ARG A 374 21.45 -18.68 8.38
N ARG A 375 21.45 -19.72 9.23
CA ARG A 375 20.45 -19.87 10.30
C ARG A 375 20.47 -18.69 11.28
N HIS A 376 21.65 -18.23 11.68
CA HIS A 376 21.82 -17.08 12.58
C HIS A 376 21.46 -15.73 11.93
N ARG A 377 21.28 -15.65 10.61
CA ARG A 377 20.65 -14.48 9.96
C ARG A 377 19.13 -14.44 10.16
N ARG A 378 18.47 -15.51 10.63
CA ARG A 378 17.04 -15.46 11.01
C ARG A 378 16.86 -15.18 12.50
N LEU A 379 16.19 -14.07 12.77
CA LEU A 379 15.79 -13.59 14.09
C LEU A 379 14.30 -13.85 14.32
N ARG A 380 13.85 -13.70 15.57
CA ARG A 380 12.49 -14.03 16.02
C ARG A 380 11.75 -12.78 16.43
N CYS A 381 10.54 -12.61 15.93
CA CYS A 381 9.67 -11.49 16.30
C CYS A 381 9.36 -11.51 17.81
N LEU A 382 9.78 -10.46 18.53
CA LEU A 382 9.61 -10.33 19.98
C LEU A 382 8.13 -10.35 20.38
N GLY A 383 7.26 -9.64 19.65
CA GLY A 383 5.80 -9.68 19.90
C GLY A 383 5.20 -11.07 19.70
N HIS A 384 5.75 -11.89 18.79
CA HIS A 384 5.33 -13.29 18.65
C HIS A 384 5.82 -14.15 19.83
N VAL A 385 7.02 -13.88 20.37
CA VAL A 385 7.49 -14.51 21.62
C VAL A 385 6.59 -14.16 22.79
N ILE A 386 6.27 -12.87 23.00
CA ILE A 386 5.36 -12.41 24.07
C ILE A 386 3.98 -13.07 23.92
N ASN A 387 3.45 -13.15 22.69
CA ASN A 387 2.20 -13.86 22.39
C ASN A 387 2.25 -15.35 22.77
N LEU A 388 3.38 -16.05 22.54
CA LEU A 388 3.52 -17.46 22.91
C LEU A 388 3.67 -17.66 24.42
N CYS A 389 4.39 -16.77 25.13
CA CYS A 389 4.45 -16.77 26.59
C CYS A 389 3.06 -16.54 27.20
N CYS A 390 2.30 -15.58 26.67
CA CYS A 390 0.94 -15.30 27.10
C CYS A 390 -0.05 -16.43 26.74
N GLN A 391 0.09 -17.10 25.59
CA GLN A 391 -0.69 -18.30 25.30
C GLN A 391 -0.34 -19.47 26.22
N ALA A 392 0.92 -19.60 26.64
CA ALA A 392 1.32 -20.59 27.63
C ALA A 392 0.75 -20.27 29.02
N PHE A 393 0.60 -18.99 29.38
CA PHE A 393 -0.18 -18.54 30.55
C PHE A 393 -1.65 -18.98 30.43
N LEU A 394 -2.35 -18.52 29.40
CA LEU A 394 -3.80 -18.71 29.24
C LEU A 394 -4.23 -20.16 29.01
N MET A 395 -3.39 -20.98 28.38
CA MET A 395 -3.78 -22.30 27.86
C MET A 395 -2.81 -23.43 28.23
N GLY A 396 -1.78 -23.15 29.03
CA GLY A 396 -0.77 -24.11 29.48
C GLY A 396 0.23 -24.54 28.40
N ARG A 397 1.28 -25.26 28.80
CA ARG A 397 2.45 -25.62 27.96
C ARG A 397 2.16 -26.43 26.68
N ASN A 398 0.93 -26.90 26.45
CA ASN A 398 0.52 -27.63 25.24
C ASN A 398 -0.50 -26.87 24.38
N CYS A 399 -0.67 -25.56 24.60
CA CYS A 399 -1.63 -24.68 23.92
C CYS A 399 -1.68 -24.88 22.40
N GLU A 400 -0.53 -24.85 21.72
CA GLU A 400 -0.39 -25.07 20.27
C GLU A 400 -1.13 -26.33 19.76
N LYS A 401 -1.00 -27.46 20.47
CA LYS A 401 -1.63 -28.74 20.10
C LYS A 401 -3.16 -28.71 20.27
N TYR A 402 -3.67 -27.87 21.15
CA TYR A 402 -5.11 -27.66 21.33
C TYR A 402 -5.66 -26.64 20.32
N LEU A 403 -4.94 -25.54 20.07
CA LEU A 403 -5.27 -24.56 19.04
C LEU A 403 -5.34 -25.21 17.66
N ALA A 404 -4.37 -26.05 17.29
CA ALA A 404 -4.40 -26.81 16.03
C ALA A 404 -5.60 -27.78 15.93
N LYS A 405 -6.09 -28.34 17.06
CA LYS A 405 -7.32 -29.16 17.08
C LYS A 405 -8.57 -28.29 16.92
N LEU A 406 -8.65 -27.17 17.62
CA LEU A 406 -9.74 -26.19 17.51
C LEU A 406 -9.87 -25.68 16.08
N GLU A 407 -8.78 -25.20 15.48
CA GLU A 407 -8.63 -24.81 14.08
C GLU A 407 -9.18 -25.89 13.13
N LYS A 408 -8.71 -27.14 13.28
CA LYS A 408 -9.12 -28.28 12.44
C LYS A 408 -10.62 -28.60 12.53
N HIS A 409 -11.23 -28.52 13.71
CA HIS A 409 -12.68 -28.73 13.84
C HIS A 409 -13.48 -27.51 13.36
N HIS A 410 -12.97 -26.29 13.54
CA HIS A 410 -13.58 -25.06 13.05
C HIS A 410 -13.64 -25.04 11.51
N GLN A 411 -12.53 -25.37 10.83
CA GLN A 411 -12.45 -25.48 9.37
C GLN A 411 -13.38 -26.57 8.80
N ARG A 412 -13.75 -27.58 9.60
CA ARG A 412 -14.72 -28.62 9.24
C ARG A 412 -16.18 -28.23 9.51
N GLY A 413 -16.44 -27.05 10.08
CA GLY A 413 -17.78 -26.62 10.51
C GLY A 413 -18.31 -27.36 11.74
N ASP A 414 -17.46 -28.11 12.45
CA ASP A 414 -17.82 -28.94 13.60
C ASP A 414 -17.86 -28.10 14.89
N TYR A 415 -18.79 -27.14 14.92
CA TYR A 415 -18.87 -26.15 15.99
C TYR A 415 -19.23 -26.75 17.35
N THR A 416 -19.93 -27.89 17.39
CA THR A 416 -20.19 -28.63 18.64
C THR A 416 -18.88 -29.12 19.24
N LYS A 417 -17.97 -29.68 18.44
CA LYS A 417 -16.65 -30.12 18.94
C LYS A 417 -15.75 -28.95 19.32
N VAL A 418 -15.85 -27.82 18.61
CA VAL A 418 -15.15 -26.58 18.99
C VAL A 418 -15.63 -26.09 20.37
N GLU A 419 -16.94 -26.07 20.63
CA GLU A 419 -17.52 -25.71 21.94
C GLU A 419 -17.06 -26.67 23.06
N GLU A 420 -17.08 -27.99 22.80
CA GLU A 420 -16.57 -29.02 23.72
C GLU A 420 -15.08 -28.90 24.03
N LEU A 421 -14.26 -28.54 23.04
CA LEU A 421 -12.84 -28.29 23.23
C LEU A 421 -12.60 -27.04 24.07
N TRP A 422 -13.38 -25.96 23.84
CA TRP A 422 -13.29 -24.76 24.66
C TRP A 422 -13.63 -24.99 26.13
N LYS A 423 -14.61 -25.85 26.46
CA LYS A 423 -14.96 -26.19 27.85
C LYS A 423 -13.80 -26.73 28.69
N LYS A 424 -12.70 -27.17 28.07
CA LYS A 424 -11.49 -27.65 28.76
C LYS A 424 -10.60 -26.52 29.30
N PHE A 425 -10.87 -25.26 28.93
CA PHE A 425 -10.13 -24.08 29.37
C PHE A 425 -10.86 -23.28 30.46
N GLY A 426 -11.58 -23.95 31.37
CA GLY A 426 -12.17 -23.34 32.57
C GLY A 426 -13.00 -22.08 32.29
N CYS A 427 -12.73 -21.02 33.06
CA CYS A 427 -13.36 -19.70 32.93
C CYS A 427 -13.20 -19.09 31.52
N LEU A 428 -12.00 -19.16 30.92
CA LEU A 428 -11.72 -18.65 29.56
C LEU A 428 -12.58 -19.35 28.50
N GLY A 429 -12.70 -20.67 28.62
CA GLY A 429 -13.54 -21.50 27.76
C GLY A 429 -15.03 -21.19 27.86
N ARG A 430 -15.51 -20.97 29.09
CA ARG A 430 -16.90 -20.54 29.35
C ARG A 430 -17.15 -19.15 28.79
N LEU A 431 -16.26 -18.18 29.04
CA LEU A 431 -16.38 -16.82 28.53
C LEU A 431 -16.40 -16.80 27.00
N HIS A 432 -15.48 -17.52 26.33
CA HIS A 432 -15.46 -17.63 24.87
C HIS A 432 -16.82 -18.11 24.31
N ASN A 433 -17.36 -19.18 24.89
CA ASN A 433 -18.63 -19.77 24.47
C ASN A 433 -19.83 -18.85 24.78
N LEU A 434 -19.83 -18.14 25.92
CA LEU A 434 -20.86 -17.17 26.30
C LEU A 434 -20.89 -15.96 25.35
N VAL A 435 -19.73 -15.34 25.10
CA VAL A 435 -19.60 -14.24 24.15
C VAL A 435 -20.03 -14.67 22.75
N ARG A 436 -19.61 -15.86 22.31
CA ARG A 436 -20.04 -16.45 21.03
C ARG A 436 -21.57 -16.64 20.98
N TYR A 437 -22.18 -17.18 22.04
CA TYR A 437 -23.62 -17.44 22.10
C TYR A 437 -24.46 -16.16 21.98
N ILE A 438 -24.04 -15.08 22.63
CA ILE A 438 -24.68 -13.75 22.57
C ILE A 438 -24.50 -13.15 21.17
N ARG A 439 -23.26 -13.16 20.65
CA ARG A 439 -22.93 -12.56 19.33
C ARG A 439 -23.46 -13.34 18.12
N LEU A 440 -23.95 -14.58 18.30
CA LEU A 440 -24.37 -15.46 17.20
C LEU A 440 -25.62 -14.98 16.45
N THR A 441 -26.55 -14.30 17.13
CA THR A 441 -27.86 -13.91 16.57
C THR A 441 -28.16 -12.44 16.86
N PRO A 442 -28.71 -11.66 15.89
CA PRO A 442 -29.08 -10.26 16.11
C PRO A 442 -29.94 -10.05 17.36
N GLN A 443 -30.95 -10.90 17.57
CA GLN A 443 -31.91 -10.78 18.68
C GLN A 443 -31.23 -10.80 20.05
N ARG A 444 -30.21 -11.65 20.25
CA ARG A 444 -29.45 -11.72 21.50
C ARG A 444 -28.50 -10.55 21.68
N ARG A 445 -27.97 -9.98 20.59
CA ARG A 445 -27.16 -8.75 20.65
C ARG A 445 -28.02 -7.56 21.04
N GLU A 446 -29.17 -7.42 20.39
CA GLU A 446 -30.18 -6.41 20.70
C GLU A 446 -30.64 -6.54 22.16
N GLU A 447 -31.04 -7.73 22.62
CA GLU A 447 -31.41 -7.95 24.02
C GLU A 447 -30.28 -7.59 24.98
N PHE A 448 -29.04 -8.05 24.74
CA PHE A 448 -27.90 -7.70 25.58
C PHE A 448 -27.62 -6.19 25.60
N ALA A 449 -27.81 -5.49 24.48
CA ALA A 449 -27.70 -4.04 24.40
C ALA A 449 -28.81 -3.30 25.19
N THR A 450 -30.01 -3.89 25.33
CA THR A 450 -31.09 -3.33 26.17
C THR A 450 -30.88 -3.51 27.67
N ILE A 451 -29.90 -4.31 28.11
CA ILE A 451 -29.55 -4.43 29.53
C ILE A 451 -28.66 -3.25 29.90
N ILE A 452 -29.24 -2.29 30.62
CA ILE A 452 -28.60 -1.08 31.15
C ILE A 452 -28.43 -1.24 32.66
N ILE A 453 -27.23 -0.96 33.20
CA ILE A 453 -26.95 -0.97 34.63
C ILE A 453 -26.93 0.46 35.20
N GLY A 454 -26.35 1.40 34.47
CA GLY A 454 -26.11 2.77 34.95
C GLY A 454 -24.90 2.87 35.88
N GLY A 455 -24.88 3.94 36.70
CA GLY A 455 -23.79 4.21 37.65
C GLY A 455 -22.43 4.44 36.97
N ASP A 456 -21.36 4.11 37.68
CA ASP A 456 -19.97 4.36 37.26
C ASP A 456 -19.56 3.56 36.01
N LEU A 457 -20.28 2.48 35.70
CA LEU A 457 -20.07 1.64 34.50
C LEU A 457 -21.00 2.01 33.33
N SER A 458 -21.79 3.09 33.45
CA SER A 458 -22.72 3.54 32.39
C SER A 458 -22.08 3.80 31.03
N GLN A 459 -20.79 4.15 30.98
CA GLN A 459 -20.02 4.24 29.72
C GLN A 459 -19.90 2.91 28.96
N PHE A 460 -20.10 1.78 29.63
CA PHE A 460 -20.08 0.43 29.04
C PHE A 460 -21.48 -0.12 28.74
N ASP A 461 -22.56 0.59 29.09
CA ASP A 461 -23.92 0.22 28.70
C ASP A 461 -24.09 0.34 27.18
N GLY A 462 -24.95 -0.51 26.60
CA GLY A 462 -25.15 -0.58 25.15
C GLY A 462 -23.96 -1.13 24.32
N LEU A 463 -22.73 -1.14 24.84
CA LEU A 463 -21.57 -1.68 24.13
C LEU A 463 -21.69 -3.19 23.86
N GLU A 464 -21.23 -3.64 22.68
CA GLU A 464 -21.07 -5.06 22.35
C GLU A 464 -19.93 -5.72 23.14
N LEU A 465 -20.05 -7.04 23.35
CA LEU A 465 -18.98 -7.90 23.83
C LEU A 465 -17.91 -8.08 22.76
N ILE A 466 -16.63 -8.16 23.13
CA ILE A 466 -15.52 -8.42 22.21
C ILE A 466 -15.32 -9.93 22.11
N GLN A 467 -15.38 -10.50 20.90
CA GLN A 467 -15.02 -11.91 20.67
C GLN A 467 -13.50 -12.01 20.53
N ASN A 468 -12.87 -12.75 21.44
CA ASN A 468 -11.45 -13.09 21.34
C ASN A 468 -11.13 -13.91 20.07
N ASN A 469 -9.93 -13.72 19.55
CA ASN A 469 -9.26 -14.59 18.57
C ASN A 469 -8.41 -15.62 19.35
N SER A 470 -8.47 -16.88 18.95
CA SER A 470 -7.77 -17.98 19.62
C SER A 470 -6.24 -17.90 19.56
N THR A 471 -5.67 -17.25 18.54
CA THR A 471 -4.21 -17.19 18.30
C THR A 471 -3.56 -15.82 18.57
N ARG A 472 -4.34 -14.82 19.02
CA ARG A 472 -3.86 -13.47 19.32
C ARG A 472 -4.17 -13.09 20.77
N TRP A 473 -3.15 -13.09 21.62
CA TRP A 473 -3.31 -12.89 23.06
C TRP A 473 -3.97 -11.55 23.44
N ASN A 474 -3.63 -10.44 22.77
CA ASN A 474 -4.25 -9.11 22.97
C ASN A 474 -5.79 -9.15 22.89
N SER A 475 -6.34 -9.99 22.02
CA SER A 475 -7.80 -10.12 21.88
C SER A 475 -8.47 -10.87 23.04
N TRP A 476 -7.72 -11.68 23.79
CA TRP A 476 -8.18 -12.24 25.06
C TRP A 476 -8.20 -11.16 26.14
N PHE A 477 -7.14 -10.36 26.27
CA PHE A 477 -7.10 -9.24 27.22
C PHE A 477 -8.32 -8.32 27.04
N TYR A 478 -8.52 -7.77 25.84
CA TYR A 478 -9.70 -6.94 25.56
C TYR A 478 -11.05 -7.67 25.76
N SER A 479 -11.13 -8.97 25.46
CA SER A 479 -12.34 -9.77 25.69
C SER A 479 -12.64 -9.96 27.17
N ILE A 480 -11.63 -10.12 28.02
CA ILE A 480 -11.77 -10.33 29.46
C ILE A 480 -12.07 -8.98 30.14
N THR A 481 -11.26 -7.94 29.89
CA THR A 481 -11.51 -6.59 30.42
C THR A 481 -12.91 -6.08 30.03
N ARG A 482 -13.35 -6.28 28.78
CA ARG A 482 -14.74 -5.95 28.38
C ARG A 482 -15.77 -6.76 29.13
N ALA A 483 -15.53 -8.05 29.39
CA ALA A 483 -16.47 -8.91 30.12
C ALA A 483 -16.58 -8.54 31.60
N LEU A 484 -15.48 -8.16 32.25
CA LEU A 484 -15.46 -7.66 33.62
C LEU A 484 -16.23 -6.34 33.74
N ASN A 485 -15.98 -5.38 32.83
CA ASN A 485 -16.68 -4.09 32.79
C ASN A 485 -18.19 -4.19 32.52
N VAL A 486 -18.68 -5.35 32.04
CA VAL A 486 -20.11 -5.61 31.80
C VAL A 486 -20.62 -6.85 32.55
N ARG A 487 -19.95 -7.22 33.65
CA ARG A 487 -20.23 -8.44 34.42
C ARG A 487 -21.70 -8.58 34.82
N GLU A 488 -22.29 -7.53 35.39
CA GLU A 488 -23.70 -7.53 35.78
C GLU A 488 -24.65 -7.72 34.58
N ARG A 489 -24.34 -7.10 33.43
CA ARG A 489 -25.11 -7.29 32.19
C ARG A 489 -25.06 -8.74 31.72
N LEU A 490 -23.90 -9.38 31.83
CA LEU A 490 -23.70 -10.80 31.49
C LEU A 490 -24.39 -11.75 32.46
N GLU A 491 -24.38 -11.45 33.76
CA GLU A 491 -25.10 -12.22 34.79
C GLU A 491 -26.62 -12.13 34.60
N LEU A 492 -27.17 -10.93 34.37
CA LEU A 492 -28.58 -10.70 34.07
C LEU A 492 -29.02 -11.39 32.77
N PHE A 493 -28.24 -11.27 31.69
CA PHE A 493 -28.51 -11.98 30.43
C PHE A 493 -28.55 -13.50 30.65
N SER A 494 -27.57 -14.02 31.40
CA SER A 494 -27.48 -15.45 31.71
C SER A 494 -28.64 -15.96 32.56
N ALA A 495 -29.15 -15.13 33.49
CA ALA A 495 -30.32 -15.44 34.30
C ALA A 495 -31.62 -15.49 33.48
N ARG A 496 -31.73 -14.68 32.42
CA ARG A 496 -32.88 -14.71 31.47
C ARG A 496 -32.84 -15.91 30.52
N HIS A 497 -31.66 -16.46 30.24
CA HIS A 497 -31.43 -17.49 29.21
C HIS A 497 -31.32 -18.94 29.71
N VAL A 498 -31.88 -19.24 30.89
CA VAL A 498 -31.87 -20.60 31.45
C VAL A 498 -32.62 -21.57 30.50
N PRO A 499 -32.00 -22.70 30.09
CA PRO A 499 -32.65 -23.66 29.19
C PRO A 499 -33.92 -24.28 29.77
N GLY A 500 -34.95 -24.42 28.92
CA GLY A 500 -36.09 -25.31 29.19
C GLY A 500 -35.68 -26.79 29.16
N LYS A 501 -36.53 -27.67 29.74
CA LYS A 501 -36.27 -29.12 29.82
C LYS A 501 -35.87 -29.72 28.46
N GLY A 502 -34.69 -30.34 28.40
CA GLY A 502 -34.14 -30.97 27.19
C GLY A 502 -33.25 -30.07 26.34
N SER A 503 -33.17 -28.77 26.62
CA SER A 503 -32.20 -27.85 26.01
C SER A 503 -30.92 -27.77 26.86
N VAL A 504 -29.77 -27.62 26.20
CA VAL A 504 -28.47 -27.46 26.88
C VAL A 504 -28.19 -25.99 27.25
N GLY A 505 -28.72 -25.05 26.46
CA GLY A 505 -28.75 -23.60 26.71
C GLY A 505 -27.46 -22.97 27.25
N ILE A 506 -27.62 -21.91 28.06
CA ILE A 506 -26.53 -21.17 28.70
C ILE A 506 -25.88 -21.92 29.87
N ALA A 507 -26.51 -22.98 30.37
CA ALA A 507 -26.08 -23.68 31.59
C ALA A 507 -24.64 -24.20 31.50
N ASN A 508 -24.18 -24.58 30.31
CA ASN A 508 -22.83 -25.09 30.05
C ASN A 508 -21.74 -24.02 29.92
N PHE A 509 -22.09 -22.73 29.86
CA PHE A 509 -21.13 -21.63 29.73
C PHE A 509 -21.47 -20.41 30.61
N LYS A 510 -22.40 -20.56 31.55
CA LYS A 510 -22.57 -19.63 32.66
C LYS A 510 -21.28 -19.53 33.46
N LEU A 511 -20.91 -18.29 33.81
CA LEU A 511 -19.86 -17.95 34.77
C LEU A 511 -20.50 -17.81 36.16
N ASP A 512 -19.77 -18.24 37.19
CA ASP A 512 -20.13 -18.06 38.60
C ASP A 512 -19.02 -17.23 39.30
N GLY A 513 -19.17 -17.01 40.60
CA GLY A 513 -18.22 -16.18 41.38
C GLY A 513 -16.77 -16.63 41.27
N GLN A 514 -16.50 -17.95 41.19
CA GLN A 514 -15.14 -18.47 41.07
C GLN A 514 -14.57 -18.18 39.68
N HIS A 515 -15.35 -18.42 38.62
CA HIS A 515 -14.90 -18.12 37.26
C HIS A 515 -14.68 -16.62 37.03
N TRP A 516 -15.46 -15.75 37.67
CA TRP A 516 -15.22 -14.30 37.61
C TRP A 516 -13.95 -13.89 38.35
N PHE A 517 -13.73 -14.43 39.55
CA PHE A 517 -12.51 -14.23 40.31
C PHE A 517 -11.26 -14.67 39.51
N GLU A 518 -11.31 -15.83 38.85
CA GLU A 518 -10.27 -16.29 37.93
C GLU A 518 -10.01 -15.29 36.79
N LEU A 519 -11.07 -14.79 36.15
CA LEU A 519 -10.95 -13.81 35.07
C LEU A 519 -10.35 -12.48 35.54
N GLU A 520 -10.66 -12.02 36.75
CA GLU A 520 -10.07 -10.82 37.36
C GLU A 520 -8.56 -10.99 37.61
N LYS A 521 -8.11 -12.16 38.10
CA LYS A 521 -6.68 -12.44 38.31
C LYS A 521 -5.92 -12.64 37.00
N ILE A 522 -6.54 -13.29 36.01
CA ILE A 522 -5.98 -13.40 34.66
C ILE A 522 -5.85 -12.02 34.02
N GLU A 523 -6.88 -11.16 34.09
CA GLU A 523 -6.83 -9.81 33.52
C GLU A 523 -5.71 -8.96 34.12
N LEU A 524 -5.48 -9.08 35.42
CA LEU A 524 -4.38 -8.40 36.10
C LEU A 524 -3.01 -8.82 35.53
N ALA A 525 -2.73 -10.13 35.49
CA ALA A 525 -1.46 -10.65 34.95
C ALA A 525 -1.29 -10.39 33.44
N LEU A 526 -2.37 -10.22 32.68
CA LEU A 526 -2.31 -9.87 31.26
C LEU A 526 -1.82 -8.43 31.01
N LYS A 527 -1.85 -7.54 32.00
CA LYS A 527 -1.36 -6.16 31.87
C LYS A 527 0.15 -6.10 31.66
N ASP A 528 0.90 -7.04 32.23
CA ASP A 528 2.36 -7.04 32.13
C ASP A 528 2.81 -7.45 30.72
N PHE A 529 2.12 -8.44 30.12
CA PHE A 529 2.27 -8.78 28.70
C PHE A 529 1.86 -7.61 27.79
N TYR A 530 0.87 -6.81 28.19
CA TYR A 530 0.43 -5.61 27.45
C TYR A 530 1.47 -4.51 27.48
N ALA A 531 2.00 -4.18 28.66
CA ALA A 531 3.10 -3.25 28.83
C ALA A 531 4.34 -3.70 28.05
N ALA A 532 4.76 -4.96 28.16
CA ALA A 532 5.90 -5.49 27.41
C ALA A 532 5.69 -5.43 25.88
N THR A 533 4.46 -5.62 25.40
CA THR A 533 4.13 -5.51 23.98
C THR A 533 4.19 -4.06 23.51
N LEU A 534 3.54 -3.13 24.21
CA LEU A 534 3.58 -1.70 23.88
C LEU A 534 4.99 -1.10 23.97
N LEU A 535 5.79 -1.56 24.93
CA LEU A 535 7.20 -1.19 25.05
C LEU A 535 8.07 -1.72 23.91
N SER A 536 7.64 -2.77 23.20
CA SER A 536 8.35 -3.38 22.06
C SER A 536 7.93 -2.80 20.70
N GLU A 537 6.67 -2.36 20.59
CA GLU A 537 6.06 -1.88 19.34
C GLU A 537 6.56 -0.48 18.91
N GLY A 538 6.61 -0.25 17.60
CA GLY A 538 6.85 1.08 17.03
C GLY A 538 8.31 1.41 16.68
N LYS A 539 8.60 2.72 16.52
CA LYS A 539 9.86 3.20 15.90
C LYS A 539 10.98 3.54 16.88
N LYS A 540 10.71 3.59 18.19
CA LYS A 540 11.69 3.99 19.21
C LYS A 540 12.56 2.79 19.69
N THR A 541 12.06 1.56 19.59
CA THR A 541 12.75 0.31 19.96
C THR A 541 13.70 -0.22 18.90
N SER A 542 14.58 -1.15 19.24
CA SER A 542 15.54 -1.82 18.35
C SER A 542 15.83 -3.25 18.82
N LEU A 543 16.63 -4.00 18.06
CA LEU A 543 17.12 -5.31 18.50
C LEU A 543 17.92 -5.27 19.83
N ALA A 544 18.46 -4.09 20.21
CA ALA A 544 19.19 -3.90 21.48
C ALA A 544 18.30 -4.02 22.73
N ASP A 545 16.98 -3.96 22.57
CA ASP A 545 15.97 -4.03 23.64
C ASP A 545 15.48 -5.46 23.91
N TRP A 546 15.98 -6.45 23.14
CA TRP A 546 15.58 -7.86 23.23
C TRP A 546 15.72 -8.43 24.65
N PHE A 547 16.93 -8.35 25.22
CA PHE A 547 17.20 -8.94 26.53
C PHE A 547 16.49 -8.17 27.64
N SER A 548 16.56 -6.84 27.67
CA SER A 548 15.90 -6.03 28.71
C SER A 548 14.38 -6.25 28.73
N THR A 549 13.75 -6.45 27.57
CA THR A 549 12.30 -6.74 27.50
C THR A 549 11.98 -8.14 28.02
N LEU A 550 12.72 -9.18 27.60
CA LEU A 550 12.49 -10.54 28.07
C LEU A 550 12.84 -10.71 29.55
N ASP A 551 13.86 -10.01 30.05
CA ASP A 551 14.27 -10.03 31.44
C ASP A 551 13.22 -9.36 32.35
N CYS A 552 12.71 -8.19 31.92
CA CYS A 552 11.56 -7.55 32.57
C CYS A 552 10.35 -8.49 32.60
N LEU A 553 9.98 -9.09 31.46
CA LEU A 553 8.85 -10.03 31.40
C LEU A 553 9.07 -11.28 32.27
N LEU A 554 10.30 -11.82 32.34
CA LEU A 554 10.63 -12.93 33.24
C LEU A 554 10.46 -12.54 34.72
N ARG A 555 10.85 -11.31 35.08
CA ARG A 555 10.69 -10.77 36.44
C ARG A 555 9.21 -10.60 36.80
N GLU A 556 8.42 -9.87 35.99
CA GLU A 556 6.98 -9.66 36.27
C GLU A 556 6.19 -10.98 36.35
N ILE A 557 6.50 -11.96 35.48
CA ILE A 557 5.90 -13.31 35.56
C ILE A 557 6.34 -14.05 36.83
N SER A 558 7.59 -13.88 37.30
CA SER A 558 8.05 -14.49 38.56
C SER A 558 7.36 -13.84 39.76
N GLU A 559 7.30 -12.51 39.83
CA GLU A 559 6.60 -11.78 40.89
C GLU A 559 5.11 -12.19 40.95
N THR A 560 4.46 -12.34 39.79
CA THR A 560 3.10 -12.90 39.69
C THR A 560 3.00 -14.34 40.20
N LYS A 561 3.96 -15.21 39.83
CA LYS A 561 4.02 -16.63 40.26
C LYS A 561 4.20 -16.76 41.76
N ASP A 562 5.09 -15.94 42.34
CA ASP A 562 5.44 -15.97 43.75
C ASP A 562 4.29 -15.38 44.58
N HIS A 563 3.65 -14.28 44.13
CA HIS A 563 2.42 -13.75 44.73
C HIS A 563 1.29 -14.79 44.79
N TYR A 564 1.06 -15.56 43.72
CA TYR A 564 0.09 -16.67 43.75
C TYR A 564 0.52 -17.85 44.62
N HIS A 565 1.84 -18.04 44.84
CA HIS A 565 2.33 -19.05 45.76
C HIS A 565 2.04 -18.66 47.21
N ASP A 566 2.42 -17.44 47.60
CA ASP A 566 2.29 -16.94 48.97
C ASP A 566 0.82 -16.98 49.40
N ILE A 567 -0.10 -16.46 48.57
CA ILE A 567 -1.54 -16.53 48.85
C ILE A 567 -2.04 -17.98 48.93
N HIS A 568 -1.54 -18.91 48.11
CA HIS A 568 -1.92 -20.32 48.24
C HIS A 568 -1.46 -20.93 49.57
N THR A 569 -0.32 -20.50 50.13
CA THR A 569 0.13 -20.97 51.44
C THR A 569 -0.69 -20.40 52.60
N GLU A 570 -1.33 -19.24 52.41
CA GLU A 570 -2.26 -18.63 53.37
C GLU A 570 -3.72 -19.14 53.22
N ASP A 571 -4.15 -19.48 51.99
CA ASP A 571 -5.49 -19.99 51.64
C ASP A 571 -5.40 -21.30 50.83
N ASP A 572 -5.05 -22.40 51.49
CA ASP A 572 -4.95 -23.75 50.89
C ASP A 572 -6.32 -24.32 50.45
N ASN A 573 -7.43 -23.66 50.79
CA ASN A 573 -8.77 -24.08 50.38
C ASN A 573 -9.09 -23.71 48.93
N ASN A 574 -8.35 -22.79 48.31
CA ASN A 574 -8.66 -22.23 47.00
C ASN A 574 -7.71 -22.73 45.89
N PHE A 575 -8.10 -23.82 45.23
CA PHE A 575 -7.35 -24.48 44.15
C PHE A 575 -6.98 -23.54 42.97
N THR A 576 -7.71 -22.43 42.77
CA THR A 576 -7.44 -21.47 41.70
C THR A 576 -6.03 -20.88 41.81
N TRP A 577 -5.48 -20.65 43.01
CA TRP A 577 -4.13 -20.10 43.16
C TRP A 577 -3.06 -21.05 42.62
N LYS A 578 -3.17 -22.34 42.92
CA LYS A 578 -2.32 -23.40 42.37
C LYS A 578 -2.42 -23.52 40.84
N TYR A 579 -3.63 -23.34 40.30
CA TYR A 579 -3.85 -23.30 38.86
C TYR A 579 -3.17 -22.09 38.21
N LEU A 580 -3.36 -20.88 38.76
CA LEU A 580 -2.75 -19.64 38.27
C LEU A 580 -1.23 -19.64 38.40
N GLN A 581 -0.68 -20.17 39.49
CA GLN A 581 0.77 -20.40 39.65
C GLN A 581 1.31 -21.34 38.55
N GLY A 582 0.58 -22.42 38.23
CA GLY A 582 0.93 -23.32 37.12
C GLY A 582 0.84 -22.67 35.74
N CYS A 583 -0.03 -21.67 35.56
CA CYS A 583 -0.12 -20.85 34.37
C CYS A 583 1.08 -19.89 34.25
N ALA A 584 1.44 -19.20 35.34
CA ALA A 584 2.62 -18.34 35.41
C ALA A 584 3.91 -19.13 35.14
N ASP A 585 4.06 -20.31 35.73
CA ASP A 585 5.18 -21.22 35.48
C ASP A 585 5.27 -21.69 34.01
N ALA A 586 4.13 -21.97 33.37
CA ALA A 586 4.09 -22.31 31.94
C ALA A 586 4.53 -21.13 31.05
N ALA A 587 4.16 -19.91 31.40
CA ALA A 587 4.57 -18.68 30.70
C ALA A 587 6.06 -18.38 30.89
N TRP A 588 6.55 -18.48 32.14
CA TRP A 588 7.94 -18.25 32.50
C TRP A 588 8.88 -19.19 31.75
N LEU A 589 8.59 -20.51 31.77
CA LEU A 589 9.38 -21.50 31.04
C LEU A 589 9.37 -21.28 29.53
N LYS A 590 8.24 -20.84 28.96
CA LYS A 590 8.16 -20.47 27.54
C LYS A 590 9.01 -19.22 27.24
N CYS A 591 9.11 -18.26 28.16
CA CYS A 591 9.97 -17.08 28.02
C CYS A 591 11.47 -17.44 28.11
N VAL A 592 11.86 -18.29 29.07
CA VAL A 592 13.23 -18.82 29.19
C VAL A 592 13.68 -19.58 27.94
N GLU A 593 12.78 -20.31 27.28
CA GLU A 593 13.07 -21.01 26.02
C GLU A 593 13.61 -20.07 24.92
N TYR A 594 13.13 -18.81 24.86
CA TYR A 594 13.61 -17.80 23.91
C TYR A 594 14.82 -17.03 24.43
N TYR A 595 14.86 -16.69 25.72
CA TYR A 595 16.02 -16.03 26.35
C TYR A 595 17.30 -16.85 26.13
N ASN A 596 17.20 -18.18 26.28
CA ASN A 596 18.32 -19.13 26.15
C ASN A 596 18.43 -19.77 24.76
N ASN A 597 17.67 -19.29 23.76
CA ASN A 597 17.57 -19.84 22.40
C ASN A 597 17.27 -21.36 22.26
N GLN A 598 16.70 -22.00 23.28
CA GLN A 598 16.42 -23.44 23.28
C GLN A 598 15.46 -23.85 22.14
N GLN A 599 14.70 -22.91 21.58
CA GLN A 599 13.85 -23.07 20.38
C GLN A 599 14.55 -23.71 19.16
N LEU A 600 15.85 -23.47 18.92
CA LEU A 600 16.56 -24.09 17.78
C LEU A 600 16.78 -25.60 18.00
N ASN A 601 16.81 -26.01 19.26
CA ASN A 601 16.87 -27.39 19.72
C ASN A 601 15.48 -27.98 20.00
N TRP A 602 14.40 -27.23 19.81
CA TRP A 602 13.04 -27.76 19.93
C TRP A 602 12.87 -28.92 18.94
N GLN A 603 12.58 -30.11 19.46
CA GLN A 603 12.54 -31.39 18.72
C GLN A 603 13.91 -31.89 18.19
N ASN A 604 15.03 -31.46 18.77
CA ASN A 604 16.39 -31.81 18.34
C ASN A 604 16.66 -31.53 16.84
N ARG A 605 16.06 -30.46 16.30
CA ARG A 605 16.21 -30.12 14.87
C ARG A 605 17.65 -29.74 14.50
N PHE A 606 18.34 -29.00 15.37
CA PHE A 606 19.74 -28.58 15.17
C PHE A 606 20.59 -28.80 16.44
N PRO A 607 20.85 -30.06 16.87
CA PRO A 607 21.43 -30.36 18.19
C PRO A 607 22.80 -29.71 18.49
N GLU A 608 23.52 -29.31 17.44
CA GLU A 608 24.84 -28.66 17.50
C GLU A 608 24.76 -27.12 17.46
N ASP A 609 23.54 -26.55 17.50
CA ASP A 609 23.27 -25.12 17.35
C ASP A 609 22.47 -24.57 18.54
N THR A 610 23.10 -24.64 19.72
CA THR A 610 22.61 -24.12 21.00
C THR A 610 22.69 -22.60 21.16
N ASP A 611 23.50 -21.94 20.34
CA ASP A 611 23.86 -20.54 20.57
C ASP A 611 22.78 -19.60 20.05
N LEU A 612 22.43 -18.57 20.83
CA LEU A 612 21.62 -17.46 20.32
C LEU A 612 22.36 -16.74 19.18
N PRO A 613 21.69 -16.36 18.08
CA PRO A 613 22.30 -15.59 17.00
C PRO A 613 23.10 -14.38 17.51
N PRO A 614 24.36 -14.18 17.07
CA PRO A 614 25.24 -13.15 17.66
C PRO A 614 24.71 -11.71 17.54
N ALA A 615 23.75 -11.46 16.64
CA ALA A 615 23.13 -10.17 16.43
C ALA A 615 22.40 -9.61 17.67
N TYR A 616 21.76 -10.45 18.49
CA TYR A 616 21.07 -9.98 19.71
C TYR A 616 22.07 -9.39 20.71
N TYR A 617 23.22 -10.05 20.90
CA TYR A 617 24.30 -9.52 21.73
C TYR A 617 24.92 -8.26 21.08
N ALA A 618 25.22 -8.34 19.77
CA ALA A 618 25.86 -7.25 19.03
C ALA A 618 25.05 -5.95 19.07
N ALA A 619 23.72 -6.02 18.92
CA ALA A 619 22.85 -4.85 18.98
C ALA A 619 22.96 -4.10 20.30
N GLN A 620 22.95 -4.82 21.42
CA GLN A 620 23.01 -4.22 22.76
C GLN A 620 24.41 -3.72 23.13
N ILE A 621 25.48 -4.40 22.70
CA ILE A 621 26.85 -4.00 23.06
C ILE A 621 27.40 -2.88 22.16
N LEU A 622 26.88 -2.74 20.93
CA LEU A 622 27.17 -1.62 20.04
C LEU A 622 26.37 -0.36 20.40
N ASP A 623 25.44 -0.43 21.36
CA ASP A 623 24.88 0.76 22.01
C ASP A 623 25.94 1.36 22.95
N PRO A 624 26.40 2.61 22.70
CA PRO A 624 27.45 3.24 23.49
C PRO A 624 27.04 3.56 24.93
N TYR A 625 25.74 3.58 25.24
CA TYR A 625 25.18 3.81 26.57
C TYR A 625 25.02 2.50 27.38
N ARG A 626 24.87 1.35 26.70
CA ARG A 626 24.71 0.03 27.35
C ARG A 626 26.00 -0.78 27.41
N LYS A 627 26.64 -1.02 26.26
CA LYS A 627 27.81 -1.92 26.10
C LYS A 627 27.60 -3.27 26.82
N TRP A 628 28.67 -3.89 27.31
CA TRP A 628 28.59 -5.07 28.21
C TRP A 628 28.12 -4.73 29.63
N GLY A 629 27.82 -3.47 29.96
CA GLY A 629 27.50 -3.05 31.33
C GLY A 629 26.30 -3.80 31.90
N TRP A 630 25.21 -3.86 31.14
CA TRP A 630 23.99 -4.58 31.52
C TRP A 630 24.25 -6.08 31.70
N PHE A 631 24.90 -6.75 30.74
CA PHE A 631 25.20 -8.18 30.87
C PHE A 631 26.11 -8.50 32.07
N ARG A 632 27.10 -7.66 32.38
CA ARG A 632 27.92 -7.87 33.59
C ARG A 632 27.08 -7.78 34.86
N GLN A 633 26.15 -6.84 34.91
CA GLN A 633 25.23 -6.68 36.04
C GLN A 633 24.35 -7.93 36.19
N GLU A 634 23.55 -8.25 35.17
CA GLU A 634 22.52 -9.29 35.28
C GLU A 634 23.05 -10.74 35.20
N TRP A 635 24.19 -10.97 34.52
CA TRP A 635 24.70 -12.32 34.25
C TRP A 635 25.96 -12.69 35.04
N VAL A 636 26.68 -11.72 35.61
CA VAL A 636 27.97 -11.99 36.30
C VAL A 636 27.94 -11.60 37.77
N LEU A 637 27.40 -10.44 38.15
CA LEU A 637 27.43 -9.97 39.56
C LEU A 637 26.61 -10.87 40.51
N HIS A 638 25.57 -11.54 40.01
CA HIS A 638 24.73 -12.43 40.82
C HIS A 638 25.38 -13.80 41.12
N GLY A 639 26.60 -14.09 40.64
CA GLY A 639 27.35 -15.31 40.99
C GLY A 639 26.87 -16.60 40.30
N ASP A 640 26.05 -16.48 39.27
CA ASP A 640 25.55 -17.59 38.47
C ASP A 640 26.63 -18.02 37.43
N GLU A 641 27.28 -19.16 37.69
CA GLU A 641 28.33 -19.71 36.83
C GLU A 641 27.82 -20.15 35.45
N GLU A 642 26.52 -20.46 35.28
CA GLU A 642 25.94 -20.76 33.97
C GLU A 642 25.77 -19.48 33.15
N LYS A 643 25.16 -18.43 33.73
CA LYS A 643 25.03 -17.11 33.07
C LYS A 643 26.39 -16.47 32.77
N LYS A 644 27.37 -16.64 33.65
CA LYS A 644 28.76 -16.21 33.41
C LYS A 644 29.38 -16.91 32.20
N ARG A 645 29.13 -18.22 32.03
CA ARG A 645 29.54 -18.94 30.81
C ARG A 645 28.78 -18.46 29.56
N TRP A 646 27.50 -18.08 29.68
CA TRP A 646 26.78 -17.45 28.58
C TRP A 646 27.39 -16.10 28.20
N PHE A 647 27.82 -15.29 29.17
CA PHE A 647 28.53 -14.03 28.93
C PHE A 647 29.83 -14.24 28.16
N GLU A 648 30.68 -15.18 28.59
CA GLU A 648 31.93 -15.54 27.89
C GLU A 648 31.66 -16.01 26.44
N ASN A 649 30.66 -16.88 26.24
CA ASN A 649 30.24 -17.34 24.92
C ASN A 649 29.71 -16.18 24.05
N ALA A 650 28.93 -15.26 24.61
CA ALA A 650 28.41 -14.08 23.90
C ALA A 650 29.54 -13.15 23.43
N GLN A 651 30.56 -12.92 24.26
CA GLN A 651 31.74 -12.14 23.89
C GLN A 651 32.48 -12.76 22.70
N LEU A 652 32.70 -14.08 22.73
CA LEU A 652 33.33 -14.82 21.64
C LEU A 652 32.47 -14.78 20.35
N ALA A 653 31.16 -14.94 20.48
CA ALA A 653 30.21 -14.94 19.37
C ALA A 653 30.17 -13.59 18.63
N VAL A 654 30.10 -12.47 19.37
CA VAL A 654 30.13 -11.12 18.80
C VAL A 654 31.48 -10.82 18.15
N LYS A 655 32.59 -11.20 18.79
CA LYS A 655 33.93 -11.02 18.23
C LYS A 655 34.12 -11.80 16.93
N HIS A 656 33.67 -13.05 16.88
CA HIS A 656 33.68 -13.85 15.65
C HIS A 656 32.83 -13.22 14.54
N LEU A 657 31.65 -12.66 14.85
CA LEU A 657 30.82 -11.94 13.88
C LEU A 657 31.55 -10.71 13.32
N TRP A 658 32.17 -9.90 14.18
CA TRP A 658 33.00 -8.75 13.80
C TRP A 658 34.14 -9.17 12.84
N GLU A 659 34.94 -10.16 13.24
CA GLU A 659 36.12 -10.60 12.51
C GLU A 659 35.80 -11.23 11.15
N THR A 660 34.65 -11.91 11.01
CA THR A 660 34.29 -12.63 9.77
C THR A 660 33.47 -11.81 8.79
N GLU A 661 32.64 -10.86 9.25
CA GLU A 661 31.62 -10.20 8.42
C GLU A 661 31.76 -8.68 8.26
N TYR A 662 32.62 -8.02 9.06
CA TYR A 662 32.76 -6.56 9.06
C TYR A 662 34.21 -6.05 9.01
N LYS A 663 35.11 -6.63 9.80
CA LYS A 663 36.51 -6.19 9.90
C LYS A 663 37.22 -6.22 8.52
N GLY A 664 37.69 -5.06 8.07
CA GLY A 664 38.41 -4.89 6.80
C GLY A 664 37.54 -4.95 5.54
N ARG A 665 36.20 -4.91 5.67
CA ARG A 665 35.26 -5.03 4.53
C ARG A 665 34.99 -3.71 3.83
N TYR A 666 35.04 -2.59 4.53
CA TYR A 666 34.64 -1.27 4.05
C TYR A 666 35.80 -0.26 4.23
N PRO A 667 36.88 -0.39 3.44
CA PRO A 667 38.05 0.49 3.56
C PRO A 667 37.67 1.97 3.49
N VAL A 668 38.33 2.76 4.33
CA VAL A 668 38.25 4.22 4.29
C VAL A 668 39.21 4.70 3.20
N GLU A 669 38.67 5.13 2.06
CA GLU A 669 39.43 5.97 1.14
C GLU A 669 39.76 7.29 1.84
N MET A 670 40.97 7.39 2.39
CA MET A 670 41.52 8.66 2.79
C MET A 670 41.80 9.48 1.53
N LEU A 671 40.86 10.38 1.19
CA LEU A 671 41.11 11.42 0.21
C LEU A 671 42.42 12.14 0.58
N PRO A 672 43.42 12.22 -0.32
CA PRO A 672 44.64 12.93 -0.02
C PRO A 672 44.31 14.39 0.33
N PRO A 673 45.00 15.00 1.32
CA PRO A 673 44.72 16.38 1.69
C PRO A 673 44.77 17.28 0.45
N PRO A 674 43.79 18.19 0.27
CA PRO A 674 43.77 19.05 -0.91
C PRO A 674 45.10 19.78 -1.02
N ALA A 675 45.75 19.64 -2.17
CA ALA A 675 47.09 20.18 -2.42
C ALA A 675 47.11 21.66 -2.02
N ARG A 676 47.94 22.01 -1.03
CA ARG A 676 48.06 23.40 -0.57
C ARG A 676 48.50 24.25 -1.76
N LYS A 677 47.69 25.26 -2.10
CA LYS A 677 48.22 26.42 -2.83
C LYS A 677 49.27 27.04 -1.92
N GLU A 678 50.51 27.10 -2.39
CA GLU A 678 51.55 27.88 -1.73
C GLU A 678 51.04 29.32 -1.56
N ARG A 679 51.22 29.84 -0.35
CA ARG A 679 51.09 31.24 0.00
C ARG A 679 52.36 31.62 0.73
N ASP A 680 52.82 32.84 0.50
CA ASP A 680 54.05 33.33 1.14
C ASP A 680 53.98 33.19 2.67
N PRO A 681 55.07 32.73 3.31
CA PRO A 681 55.07 32.45 4.74
C PRO A 681 55.01 33.74 5.57
N ASP A 682 54.15 33.75 6.59
CA ASP A 682 54.17 34.76 7.67
C ASP A 682 54.88 34.14 8.88
N PRO A 683 56.15 34.52 9.17
CA PRO A 683 56.94 33.90 10.22
C PRO A 683 56.38 34.07 11.64
N ALA A 684 55.49 35.05 11.86
CA ALA A 684 54.95 35.34 13.19
C ALA A 684 53.81 34.37 13.57
N PHE A 685 52.91 34.06 12.64
CA PHE A 685 51.75 33.20 12.90
C PHE A 685 51.99 31.71 12.66
N ASP A 686 52.97 31.33 11.84
CA ASP A 686 53.28 29.91 11.63
C ASP A 686 53.79 29.23 12.91
N ARG A 687 54.59 29.91 13.75
CA ARG A 687 55.01 29.37 15.07
C ARG A 687 53.85 29.09 16.03
N GLN A 688 52.74 29.82 15.90
CA GLN A 688 51.53 29.63 16.70
C GLN A 688 50.61 28.55 16.12
N ARG A 689 50.60 28.36 14.79
CA ARG A 689 49.97 27.19 14.15
C ARG A 689 50.73 25.91 14.46
N GLU A 690 52.06 25.94 14.45
CA GLU A 690 52.90 24.78 14.76
C GLU A 690 52.79 24.39 16.25
N HIS A 691 52.70 25.35 17.18
CA HIS A 691 52.39 25.06 18.59
C HIS A 691 50.98 24.47 18.82
N LYS A 692 49.98 24.84 17.99
CA LYS A 692 48.65 24.22 18.04
C LYS A 692 48.58 22.89 17.28
N ARG A 693 49.49 22.65 16.33
CA ARG A 693 49.81 21.32 15.80
C ARG A 693 50.71 20.61 16.81
N ILE A 694 50.12 20.19 17.92
CA ILE A 694 50.57 18.93 18.51
C ILE A 694 50.46 17.92 17.37
N ARG A 695 51.62 17.52 16.86
CA ARG A 695 51.72 16.46 15.87
C ARG A 695 51.29 15.22 16.62
N ILE A 696 50.04 14.82 16.46
CA ILE A 696 49.54 13.53 16.90
C ILE A 696 50.13 12.49 15.93
N ASP A 697 51.45 12.35 16.00
CA ASP A 697 52.17 11.12 15.65
C ASP A 697 51.89 10.10 16.78
N ALA A 698 50.62 9.94 17.15
CA ALA A 698 50.19 8.72 17.80
C ALA A 698 50.45 7.61 16.78
N PRO A 699 51.07 6.49 17.18
CA PRO A 699 51.15 5.35 16.28
C PRO A 699 49.73 5.02 15.82
N VAL A 700 49.55 4.78 14.52
CA VAL A 700 48.29 4.23 14.01
C VAL A 700 48.03 2.97 14.82
N SER A 701 47.01 3.01 15.67
CA SER A 701 46.85 1.99 16.69
C SER A 701 46.68 0.64 16.01
N THR A 702 47.56 -0.30 16.32
CA THR A 702 47.42 -1.69 15.88
C THR A 702 46.31 -2.42 16.64
N THR A 703 45.72 -1.76 17.64
CA THR A 703 44.53 -2.23 18.34
C THR A 703 43.32 -2.24 17.41
N ASP A 704 42.63 -3.37 17.40
CA ASP A 704 41.37 -3.55 16.69
C ASP A 704 40.30 -2.53 17.16
N LEU A 705 39.57 -1.91 16.23
CA LEU A 705 38.58 -0.86 16.53
C LEU A 705 37.44 -1.35 17.45
N TYR A 706 37.01 -2.60 17.33
CA TYR A 706 36.00 -3.17 18.21
C TYR A 706 36.54 -3.33 19.63
N GLU A 707 37.76 -3.84 19.80
CA GLU A 707 38.41 -3.94 21.13
C GLU A 707 38.64 -2.55 21.75
N GLN A 708 39.01 -1.56 20.94
CA GLN A 708 39.14 -0.16 21.39
C GLN A 708 37.78 0.40 21.85
N TYR A 709 36.70 0.18 21.09
CA TYR A 709 35.37 0.62 21.46
C TYR A 709 34.87 -0.07 22.75
N ILE A 710 35.03 -1.39 22.86
CA ILE A 710 34.58 -2.18 24.00
C ILE A 710 35.36 -1.88 25.29
N SER A 711 36.63 -1.47 25.19
CA SER A 711 37.44 -1.07 26.34
C SER A 711 37.18 0.36 26.85
N THR A 712 36.51 1.22 26.08
CA THR A 712 36.08 2.54 26.58
C THR A 712 34.85 2.43 27.47
N ASP A 713 34.72 3.35 28.44
CA ASP A 713 33.55 3.45 29.31
C ASP A 713 32.24 3.67 28.53
N ARG A 714 31.11 3.32 29.14
CA ARG A 714 29.79 3.65 28.58
C ARG A 714 29.55 5.17 28.64
N LEU A 715 28.78 5.68 27.70
CA LEU A 715 28.28 7.04 27.78
C LEU A 715 27.17 7.14 28.84
N HIS A 716 27.12 8.28 29.51
CA HIS A 716 26.10 8.57 30.53
C HIS A 716 25.04 9.51 29.94
N ASN A 717 23.91 8.94 29.53
CA ASN A 717 22.64 9.62 29.31
C ASN A 717 21.54 8.58 29.53
N GLU A 718 20.67 8.79 30.51
CA GLU A 718 19.61 7.83 30.86
C GLU A 718 18.40 7.92 29.92
N GLU A 719 18.25 9.05 29.20
CA GLU A 719 17.21 9.28 28.20
C GLU A 719 17.63 8.87 26.78
N ALA A 720 18.86 8.39 26.58
CA ALA A 720 19.36 8.00 25.26
C ALA A 720 18.72 6.70 24.76
N GLY A 721 18.11 6.76 23.57
CA GLY A 721 17.53 5.63 22.87
C GLY A 721 18.31 5.24 21.61
N CYS A 722 17.61 4.52 20.72
CA CYS A 722 18.20 4.01 19.47
C CYS A 722 18.67 5.15 18.53
N ASN A 723 17.99 6.30 18.53
CA ASN A 723 18.34 7.43 17.65
C ASN A 723 19.69 8.06 18.05
N GLU A 724 19.95 8.19 19.36
CA GLU A 724 21.19 8.73 19.92
C GLU A 724 22.36 7.77 19.65
N ALA A 725 22.13 6.46 19.79
CA ALA A 725 23.10 5.43 19.41
C ALA A 725 23.41 5.46 17.90
N ILE A 726 22.40 5.60 17.03
CA ILE A 726 22.59 5.78 15.59
C ILE A 726 23.40 7.05 15.29
N ALA A 727 23.07 8.18 15.91
CA ALA A 727 23.79 9.44 15.74
C ALA A 727 25.27 9.34 16.15
N TYR A 728 25.57 8.64 17.26
CA TYR A 728 26.94 8.37 17.71
C TYR A 728 27.78 7.62 16.66
N TRP A 729 27.19 6.65 15.95
CA TRP A 729 27.89 5.88 14.92
C TRP A 729 27.98 6.63 13.60
N LEU A 730 26.95 7.39 13.22
CA LEU A 730 26.99 8.26 12.04
C LEU A 730 28.09 9.32 12.18
N SER A 731 28.28 9.92 13.36
CA SER A 731 29.36 10.88 13.61
C SER A 731 30.77 10.26 13.54
N ARG A 732 30.87 8.92 13.47
CA ARG A 732 32.11 8.14 13.36
C ARG A 732 32.25 7.41 12.02
N TYR A 733 31.25 7.48 11.14
CA TYR A 733 31.12 6.62 9.95
C TYR A 733 32.31 6.69 8.99
N ASP A 734 32.94 7.85 8.85
CA ASP A 734 34.12 8.01 7.98
C ASP A 734 35.44 7.70 8.70
N SER A 735 35.49 7.82 10.04
CA SER A 735 36.67 7.47 10.84
C SER A 735 36.77 5.98 11.22
N GLN A 736 35.64 5.28 11.32
CA GLN A 736 35.51 3.93 11.86
C GLN A 736 34.49 3.10 11.05
N ARG A 737 34.61 3.16 9.71
CA ARG A 737 33.56 2.72 8.77
C ARG A 737 33.05 1.30 8.97
N ASP A 738 33.95 0.33 9.16
CA ASP A 738 33.58 -1.07 9.44
C ASP A 738 32.71 -1.20 10.70
N LEU A 739 33.13 -0.55 11.80
CA LEU A 739 32.47 -0.66 13.11
C LEU A 739 31.17 0.14 13.15
N ALA A 740 31.14 1.31 12.51
CA ALA A 740 29.91 2.09 12.34
C ALA A 740 28.89 1.32 11.49
N ARG A 741 29.30 0.65 10.40
CA ARG A 741 28.39 -0.23 9.63
C ARG A 741 27.94 -1.43 10.45
N PHE A 742 28.81 -2.04 11.26
CA PHE A 742 28.40 -3.13 12.16
C PHE A 742 27.27 -2.70 13.10
N ALA A 743 27.40 -1.53 13.72
CA ALA A 743 26.38 -0.98 14.60
C ALA A 743 25.08 -0.62 13.86
N LEU A 744 25.19 0.09 12.72
CA LEU A 744 24.03 0.51 11.92
C LEU A 744 23.27 -0.69 11.31
N ASP A 745 23.96 -1.79 10.97
CA ASP A 745 23.34 -3.05 10.56
C ASP A 745 22.48 -3.66 11.68
N MET A 746 22.87 -3.50 12.95
CA MET A 746 22.07 -3.96 14.09
C MET A 746 20.90 -3.02 14.39
N PHE A 747 21.13 -1.70 14.41
CA PHE A 747 20.09 -0.70 14.72
C PHE A 747 19.05 -0.51 13.61
N ALA A 748 19.34 -0.97 12.39
CA ALA A 748 18.35 -1.11 11.33
C ALA A 748 17.23 -2.13 11.66
N ILE A 749 17.49 -3.09 12.55
CA ILE A 749 16.59 -4.21 12.83
C ILE A 749 15.52 -3.81 13.85
N SER A 750 14.25 -3.84 13.43
CA SER A 750 13.10 -3.83 14.34
C SER A 750 13.07 -5.13 15.15
N PRO A 751 12.77 -5.11 16.47
CA PRO A 751 12.57 -6.33 17.25
C PRO A 751 11.28 -7.07 16.88
N MET A 752 10.39 -6.43 16.11
CA MET A 752 9.07 -6.96 15.71
C MET A 752 8.88 -6.94 14.19
N SER A 753 8.12 -7.92 13.69
CA SER A 753 7.66 -8.04 12.30
C SER A 753 6.23 -7.50 12.09
N ASP A 754 5.78 -6.61 12.97
CA ASP A 754 4.41 -6.09 13.06
C ASP A 754 4.00 -5.21 11.87
N GLU A 755 4.97 -4.60 11.19
CA GLU A 755 4.74 -3.87 9.93
C GLU A 755 4.12 -4.75 8.82
N CYS A 756 4.33 -6.08 8.84
CA CYS A 756 3.57 -7.00 7.98
C CYS A 756 2.08 -7.05 8.39
N GLU A 757 1.75 -7.09 9.68
CA GLU A 757 0.37 -7.08 10.17
C GLU A 757 -0.35 -5.76 9.86
N ARG A 758 0.35 -4.63 9.99
CA ARG A 758 -0.14 -3.29 9.60
C ARG A 758 -0.45 -3.25 8.10
N LEU A 759 0.41 -3.83 7.27
CA LEU A 759 0.22 -3.97 5.83
C LEU A 759 -1.00 -4.86 5.49
N PHE A 760 -1.26 -5.95 6.20
CA PHE A 760 -2.46 -6.79 5.99
C PHE A 760 -3.75 -6.12 6.47
N SER A 761 -3.70 -5.40 7.59
CA SER A 761 -4.85 -4.65 8.11
C SER A 761 -5.30 -3.58 7.11
N SER A 762 -4.34 -2.88 6.51
CA SER A 762 -4.55 -1.99 5.35
C SER A 762 -5.12 -2.74 4.14
N ALA A 763 -4.49 -3.84 3.71
CA ALA A 763 -4.92 -4.61 2.54
C ALA A 763 -6.33 -5.20 2.67
N LYS A 764 -6.79 -5.52 3.89
CA LYS A 764 -8.18 -5.93 4.18
C LYS A 764 -9.20 -4.88 3.73
N LEU A 765 -8.87 -3.59 3.83
CA LEU A 765 -9.72 -2.50 3.33
C LEU A 765 -9.67 -2.38 1.81
N THR A 766 -8.63 -2.89 1.15
CA THR A 766 -8.54 -2.97 -0.32
C THR A 766 -9.24 -4.19 -0.91
N ILE A 767 -9.19 -5.32 -0.23
CA ILE A 767 -9.79 -6.60 -0.64
C ILE A 767 -11.22 -6.70 -0.11
N VAL A 768 -12.11 -5.87 -0.66
CA VAL A 768 -13.55 -5.79 -0.33
C VAL A 768 -14.42 -6.03 -1.55
N ASP A 769 -15.70 -6.39 -1.39
CA ASP A 769 -16.62 -6.76 -2.49
C ASP A 769 -16.65 -5.73 -3.63
N ARG A 770 -16.70 -4.43 -3.29
CA ARG A 770 -16.67 -3.31 -4.26
C ARG A 770 -15.37 -3.24 -5.08
N ARG A 771 -14.36 -4.01 -4.72
CA ARG A 771 -13.05 -4.17 -5.38
C ARG A 771 -12.67 -5.63 -5.64
N GLY A 772 -13.58 -6.60 -5.49
CA GLY A 772 -13.30 -8.05 -5.62
C GLY A 772 -12.81 -8.51 -7.01
N ARG A 773 -12.75 -7.63 -8.01
CA ARG A 773 -12.16 -7.86 -9.34
C ARG A 773 -10.73 -7.30 -9.50
N LEU A 774 -10.16 -6.69 -8.45
CA LEU A 774 -8.74 -6.32 -8.45
C LEU A 774 -7.88 -7.59 -8.49
N LYS A 775 -6.84 -7.55 -9.32
CA LYS A 775 -5.80 -8.58 -9.41
C LYS A 775 -4.73 -8.32 -8.35
N ALA A 776 -3.92 -9.33 -8.03
CA ALA A 776 -2.82 -9.20 -7.06
C ALA A 776 -1.88 -8.02 -7.38
N ASP A 777 -1.48 -7.86 -8.65
CA ASP A 777 -0.55 -6.82 -9.12
C ASP A 777 -0.97 -5.37 -8.79
N ILE A 778 -2.27 -5.08 -8.79
CA ILE A 778 -2.79 -3.75 -8.45
C ILE A 778 -3.10 -3.60 -6.96
N ILE A 779 -3.31 -4.71 -6.24
CA ILE A 779 -3.42 -4.69 -4.78
C ILE A 779 -2.03 -4.35 -4.22
N GLU A 780 -1.00 -5.09 -4.66
CA GLU A 780 0.41 -4.80 -4.41
C GLU A 780 0.76 -3.34 -4.70
N ALA A 781 0.46 -2.87 -5.92
CA ALA A 781 0.74 -1.48 -6.29
C ALA A 781 0.04 -0.44 -5.40
N CYS A 782 -1.19 -0.71 -4.93
CA CYS A 782 -1.89 0.20 -4.02
C CYS A 782 -1.29 0.20 -2.61
N GLU A 783 -1.06 -0.97 -2.02
CA GLU A 783 -0.55 -1.08 -0.65
C GLU A 783 0.90 -0.61 -0.53
N CYS A 784 1.75 -0.94 -1.51
CA CYS A 784 3.11 -0.42 -1.60
C CYS A 784 3.12 1.11 -1.77
N LEU A 785 2.33 1.68 -2.70
CA LEU A 785 2.25 3.14 -2.83
C LEU A 785 1.73 3.82 -1.55
N ARG A 786 0.75 3.23 -0.86
CA ARG A 786 0.26 3.73 0.43
C ARG A 786 1.39 3.77 1.46
N ALA A 787 2.20 2.72 1.56
CA ALA A 787 3.38 2.69 2.45
C ALA A 787 4.43 3.75 2.05
N TRP A 788 4.74 3.87 0.76
CA TRP A 788 5.79 4.78 0.26
C TRP A 788 5.42 6.26 0.26
N TYR A 789 4.12 6.59 0.20
CA TYR A 789 3.65 7.98 0.30
C TYR A 789 3.48 8.49 1.74
N GLY A 790 3.47 7.58 2.72
CA GLY A 790 3.32 7.89 4.15
C GLY A 790 2.00 8.58 4.55
N LYS A 791 1.88 8.94 5.83
CA LYS A 791 0.86 9.88 6.30
C LYS A 791 1.11 11.26 5.64
N PRO A 792 0.07 12.08 5.37
CA PRO A 792 0.29 13.47 4.97
C PRO A 792 1.05 14.23 6.06
N GLN A 793 2.11 14.95 5.70
CA GLN A 793 2.70 15.93 6.61
C GLN A 793 1.72 17.09 6.75
N ALA A 794 1.29 17.37 7.98
CA ALA A 794 0.51 18.56 8.28
C ALA A 794 1.43 19.79 8.22
N GLU A 795 1.27 20.62 7.20
CA GLU A 795 1.95 21.91 7.14
C GLU A 795 1.39 22.82 8.25
N GLY A 796 2.16 23.06 9.31
CA GLY A 796 1.93 24.20 10.21
C GLY A 796 1.74 23.95 11.71
N ASN A 797 2.07 22.78 12.27
CA ASN A 797 2.26 22.62 13.72
C ASN A 797 3.60 21.93 14.00
N SER A 798 4.55 22.63 14.61
CA SER A 798 5.84 22.09 15.07
C SER A 798 5.74 21.25 16.35
N ASP A 799 4.56 21.20 16.96
CA ASP A 799 4.40 20.83 18.38
C ASP A 799 3.50 19.58 18.55
N ILE A 800 3.45 18.67 17.56
CA ILE A 800 2.75 17.37 17.65
C ILE A 800 3.65 16.23 17.16
N GLU A 801 4.83 16.11 17.78
CA GLU A 801 5.52 14.82 17.90
C GLU A 801 5.12 14.17 19.24
N ASP A 802 3.91 13.58 19.33
CA ASP A 802 3.55 12.49 20.27
C ASP A 802 2.05 12.08 20.13
N SER A 803 1.61 11.81 18.90
CA SER A 803 0.30 11.16 18.65
C SER A 803 0.44 10.00 17.64
N GLU A 804 1.32 9.03 17.95
CA GLU A 804 1.43 7.78 17.17
C GLU A 804 0.46 6.67 17.64
N ASN A 805 -0.33 6.89 18.70
CA ASN A 805 -1.18 5.87 19.35
C ASN A 805 -2.70 6.13 19.22
N GLU A 806 -3.19 6.46 18.02
CA GLU A 806 -4.63 6.41 17.70
C GLU A 806 -4.85 5.64 16.38
N ASP A 807 -5.05 4.33 16.50
CA ASP A 807 -5.64 3.45 15.48
C ASP A 807 -7.02 2.99 16.01
N ASP A 808 -8.08 3.45 15.35
CA ASP A 808 -9.50 3.11 15.57
C ASP A 808 -10.05 2.29 14.36
#